data_AF-A0A090M6L4-F1
#
_entry.id   AF-A0A090M6L4-F1
#
_cell.length_a   1.000
_cell.length_b   1.000
_cell.length_c   1.000
_cell.angle_alpha   90.00
_cell.angle_beta   90.00
_cell.angle_gamma   90.00
#
_symmetry.space_group_name_H-M   'P 1'
#
loop_
_entity.id
_entity.type
_entity.pdbx_description
1 polymer ?
#
loop_
_entity_poly.entity_id
_entity_poly.type
_entity_poly.pdbx_seq_one_letter_code
_entity_poly.pdbx_strand_id
1 'polypeptide(L)'
;MTSSRRTRALWALGRGVALGCALALLRVDIERLDPRKGAYLSSGDVAVLGAPSETQEVSGEELKALDARVEREFDEYKRTRVDDDATVDDDADGDAVEERAVEAVENEVEDARTPEEETKTLETITETPVKTKLSDDVEIMENVTQSPSTVPSTKDDDTLTRNPIKRAVSSAPSFLEPFALRSIEAERSNAFTTEDPRRNRCDPKETDQTLWGAPRALDFVVPLEAEAWPQNCKGRESLCDVLRRVAVNREVLAAVANSAAPGLDTFLDTVMSLKMKNFLIIALDEPLTKRLDKLGVSYYFHADPVMGNHKVSAKKFALIQEFVSVGCSVLLTDTDVTYQQSPFPYLYRDSDVESMSDGFDNDSANGFLQTVDDGSLGQARHRASTFRVGALNSGMWYVSATHASLRLMKIMAHRMATEDLWDQSGYNLELWFASRDAHMTSGATIRIMDPFCFMNSKVMFRIVRHTASLQREKHTPVAMHANYHTDKEHKIQLVHEYYTNKAPISTLECDVGCASGLKSIVELEAAHMSNINDGFIGSKNWKLGKEAASSCKPKRAWDGKIDGLNRTLHLIRAKDRVCTGNVNMKKTAQKICDVLNSKLEVGEQEDVILVVADSQDAGALELLLERGIKKHGLGKRTVVVSDDSEITKISEAAGVATVQKSSKKLSKAALKWYTIHTILRDGRGLVFADPSVVLISDPSNFFYRDSDIETASDGWDDMSAYGYDHVVDDPSMDWSRFLHGGRVASSDAGFFRITPTHESISLAERLMTRLTAAGEDPVKNGEQDVFNAALFYPSYGDFTSVGVMRRTLNYLCFANSKTVFLFMRKDKTIKTIPMVIDFSYHPREVERMRDTYEYYGALASQDTSALKTIEPKFLKWSIAGRAGRDEGDTTKLCQVKVTPPTKSEIDAHELASSLVKGREWSWAGNKPMKFLGGGELETPWGKGAWSLVKSGDATLDDRAVWADFVGAHHLLKFETPQGGAKNSMFISERCGDGTLIVGREVLKNSM
;
A
#
# COMPACT_ATOMS: atom_id res chain seq x y z
N MET A 1 36.60 67.33 -35.57
CA MET A 1 35.69 68.47 -35.25
C MET A 1 34.28 67.98 -35.57
N THR A 2 33.21 68.07 -34.75
CA THR A 2 32.95 68.67 -33.39
C THR A 2 31.51 68.25 -32.97
N SER A 3 31.00 68.27 -31.72
CA SER A 3 31.53 68.60 -30.37
C SER A 3 30.60 68.07 -29.23
N SER A 4 31.03 68.21 -27.97
CA SER A 4 30.21 68.47 -26.75
C SER A 4 29.21 67.45 -26.14
N ARG A 5 29.64 66.86 -25.00
CA ARG A 5 28.93 66.68 -23.68
C ARG A 5 27.62 65.85 -23.54
N ARG A 6 27.69 64.85 -22.64
CA ARG A 6 26.70 64.32 -21.62
C ARG A 6 25.23 64.02 -22.10
N THR A 7 24.56 62.91 -21.75
CA THR A 7 24.55 62.16 -20.46
C THR A 7 24.01 60.71 -20.64
N ARG A 8 24.48 59.77 -19.79
CA ARG A 8 23.96 58.43 -19.40
C ARG A 8 23.07 57.55 -20.35
N ALA A 9 23.49 56.27 -20.37
CA ALA A 9 22.70 55.02 -20.29
C ALA A 9 22.44 54.19 -21.56
N LEU A 10 22.54 52.87 -21.34
CA LEU A 10 22.11 51.72 -22.16
C LEU A 10 22.64 51.62 -23.60
N TRP A 11 23.52 50.65 -23.81
CA TRP A 11 23.88 50.12 -25.12
C TRP A 11 23.52 48.63 -25.18
N ALA A 12 22.66 48.27 -26.13
CA ALA A 12 22.54 46.89 -26.60
C ALA A 12 23.22 46.78 -27.97
N LEU A 13 23.72 45.58 -28.27
CA LEU A 13 24.00 45.08 -29.63
C LEU A 13 24.89 45.94 -30.57
N GLY A 14 26.12 45.48 -30.74
CA GLY A 14 26.42 44.78 -31.99
C GLY A 14 27.40 45.42 -32.98
N ARG A 15 28.62 44.88 -33.01
CA ARG A 15 29.49 44.63 -34.19
C ARG A 15 30.72 43.84 -33.73
N GLY A 16 31.15 42.76 -34.36
CA GLY A 16 30.49 41.96 -35.41
C GLY A 16 31.47 41.20 -36.31
N VAL A 17 31.06 40.00 -36.73
CA VAL A 17 31.44 39.30 -37.98
C VAL A 17 32.96 39.16 -38.25
N ALA A 18 33.56 38.06 -37.77
CA ALA A 18 34.89 37.61 -38.25
C ALA A 18 35.17 36.08 -38.13
N LEU A 19 34.16 35.19 -38.12
CA LEU A 19 34.43 33.73 -38.15
C LEU A 19 33.35 32.85 -38.85
N GLY A 20 32.71 33.36 -39.90
CA GLY A 20 31.79 32.55 -40.71
C GLY A 20 32.51 31.81 -41.84
N CYS A 21 32.95 30.56 -41.62
CA CYS A 21 33.31 29.60 -42.70
C CYS A 21 33.49 28.12 -42.27
N ALA A 22 33.60 27.78 -40.98
CA ALA A 22 34.09 26.45 -40.54
C ALA A 22 33.04 25.52 -39.87
N LEU A 23 31.76 25.88 -39.84
CA LEU A 23 30.68 25.08 -39.27
C LEU A 23 29.53 24.92 -40.27
N ALA A 24 29.76 24.08 -41.29
CA ALA A 24 28.80 23.74 -42.34
C ALA A 24 28.61 22.22 -42.56
N LEU A 25 29.25 21.39 -41.72
CA LEU A 25 29.20 19.93 -41.80
C LEU A 25 29.06 19.30 -40.41
N LEU A 26 27.86 19.41 -39.84
CA LEU A 26 27.19 18.41 -38.99
C LEU A 26 25.83 18.99 -38.57
N ARG A 27 24.75 18.48 -39.16
CA ARG A 27 23.38 18.97 -38.94
C ARG A 27 22.48 17.79 -38.59
N VAL A 28 22.22 17.62 -37.29
CA VAL A 28 21.22 16.71 -36.73
C VAL A 28 20.50 17.50 -35.64
N ASP A 29 19.18 17.49 -35.65
CA ASP A 29 18.39 18.56 -35.02
C ASP A 29 18.20 18.37 -33.50
N ILE A 30 18.51 19.42 -32.73
CA ILE A 30 18.21 19.49 -31.29
C ILE A 30 16.92 20.29 -31.09
N GLU A 31 15.78 19.67 -31.42
CA GLU A 31 14.44 20.13 -31.03
C GLU A 31 13.66 19.01 -30.33
N ARG A 32 14.25 18.40 -29.29
CA ARG A 32 13.54 17.51 -28.34
C ARG A 32 14.30 17.30 -27.02
N LEU A 33 14.16 18.26 -26.11
CA LEU A 33 14.41 18.03 -24.68
C LEU A 33 13.07 18.22 -23.94
N ASP A 34 12.51 17.10 -23.51
CA ASP A 34 11.26 17.01 -22.74
C ASP A 34 11.62 17.02 -21.24
N PRO A 35 10.97 17.83 -20.38
CA PRO A 35 11.25 17.86 -18.94
C PRO A 35 11.04 16.52 -18.20
N ARG A 36 10.40 15.52 -18.83
CA ARG A 36 10.10 14.21 -18.23
C ARG A 36 11.32 13.27 -18.13
N LYS A 37 12.43 13.75 -17.58
CA LYS A 37 13.63 12.96 -17.25
C LYS A 37 14.10 13.17 -15.79
N GLY A 38 13.21 12.93 -14.84
CA GLY A 38 13.65 12.26 -13.61
C GLY A 38 14.15 10.86 -13.97
N ALA A 39 15.30 10.44 -13.43
CA ALA A 39 16.02 9.28 -13.95
C ALA A 39 15.46 7.94 -13.46
N TYR A 40 14.73 7.23 -14.34
CA TYR A 40 14.55 5.78 -14.25
C TYR A 40 15.16 5.12 -15.49
N LEU A 41 16.37 4.55 -15.35
CA LEU A 41 17.03 3.78 -16.40
C LEU A 41 16.56 2.33 -16.36
N SER A 42 15.41 2.05 -17.00
CA SER A 42 14.99 0.66 -17.25
C SER A 42 15.99 -0.04 -18.18
N SER A 43 16.58 -1.13 -17.72
CA SER A 43 17.49 -1.95 -18.52
C SER A 43 16.75 -2.77 -19.58
N GLY A 44 17.37 -2.90 -20.76
CA GLY A 44 16.97 -3.86 -21.79
C GLY A 44 16.17 -3.31 -22.98
N ASP A 45 16.85 -2.57 -23.88
CA ASP A 45 16.41 -2.50 -25.29
C ASP A 45 17.58 -2.18 -26.24
N VAL A 46 18.38 -3.20 -26.59
CA VAL A 46 19.34 -3.16 -27.71
C VAL A 46 19.25 -4.46 -28.50
N ALA A 47 18.40 -4.47 -29.52
CA ALA A 47 18.39 -5.54 -30.52
C ALA A 47 19.50 -5.31 -31.56
N VAL A 48 20.18 -6.40 -31.91
CA VAL A 48 21.27 -6.54 -32.88
C VAL A 48 21.21 -5.58 -34.07
N LEU A 49 22.24 -4.76 -34.23
CA LEU A 49 22.70 -4.23 -35.53
C LEU A 49 24.20 -4.57 -35.71
N GLY A 50 24.59 -4.85 -36.96
CA GLY A 50 25.82 -5.57 -37.27
C GLY A 50 27.12 -4.76 -37.11
N ALA A 51 28.21 -5.45 -36.81
CA ALA A 51 29.54 -4.87 -36.70
C ALA A 51 30.15 -4.52 -38.07
N PRO A 52 30.76 -3.34 -38.21
CA PRO A 52 31.90 -3.10 -39.08
C PRO A 52 33.19 -3.51 -38.35
N SER A 53 34.18 -4.00 -39.09
CA SER A 53 35.51 -4.31 -38.57
C SER A 53 36.43 -3.09 -38.63
N GLU A 54 37.02 -2.69 -37.50
CA GLU A 54 38.47 -2.54 -37.31
C GLU A 54 38.78 -2.07 -35.88
N THR A 55 39.76 -2.70 -35.23
CA THR A 55 40.19 -2.37 -33.87
C THR A 55 41.33 -1.37 -33.91
N GLN A 56 41.16 -0.21 -33.26
CA GLN A 56 42.26 0.68 -32.93
C GLN A 56 42.30 0.83 -31.40
N GLU A 57 43.31 0.24 -30.77
CA GLU A 57 43.50 0.34 -29.32
C GLU A 57 43.99 1.74 -28.96
N VAL A 58 43.17 2.49 -28.21
CA VAL A 58 43.60 3.75 -27.59
C VAL A 58 44.48 3.42 -26.39
N SER A 59 45.64 4.07 -26.29
CA SER A 59 46.62 3.73 -25.25
C SER A 59 46.18 4.19 -23.86
N GLY A 60 46.67 3.50 -22.82
CA GLY A 60 46.43 3.87 -21.42
C GLY A 60 47.03 5.21 -20.99
N GLU A 61 47.89 5.82 -21.83
CA GLU A 61 48.40 7.18 -21.61
C GLU A 61 47.49 8.24 -22.23
N GLU A 62 46.85 7.96 -23.37
CA GLU A 62 45.85 8.86 -23.99
C GLU A 62 44.59 9.00 -23.14
N LEU A 63 44.13 7.90 -22.50
CA LEU A 63 43.04 7.95 -21.53
C LEU A 63 43.37 8.83 -20.31
N LYS A 64 44.58 8.68 -19.74
CA LYS A 64 45.04 9.55 -18.65
C LYS A 64 45.23 11.01 -19.06
N ALA A 65 45.66 11.25 -20.30
CA ALA A 65 45.75 12.60 -20.86
C ALA A 65 44.38 13.25 -21.09
N LEU A 66 43.34 12.44 -21.30
CA LEU A 66 41.95 12.89 -21.42
C LEU A 66 41.34 13.22 -20.05
N ASP A 67 41.44 12.32 -19.06
CA ASP A 67 40.98 12.56 -17.69
C ASP A 67 41.63 13.81 -17.10
N ALA A 68 42.97 13.91 -17.18
CA ALA A 68 43.72 15.07 -16.73
C ALA A 68 43.46 16.35 -17.56
N ARG A 69 42.64 16.31 -18.61
CA ARG A 69 42.12 17.50 -19.30
C ARG A 69 40.70 17.83 -18.85
N VAL A 70 39.84 16.82 -18.69
CA VAL A 70 38.48 16.96 -18.11
C VAL A 70 38.55 17.56 -16.71
N GLU A 71 39.44 17.08 -15.83
CA GLU A 71 39.63 17.65 -14.49
C GLU A 71 40.01 19.14 -14.54
N ARG A 72 40.88 19.55 -15.47
CA ARG A 72 41.27 20.97 -15.62
C ARG A 72 40.14 21.84 -16.16
N GLU A 73 39.39 21.36 -17.15
CA GLU A 73 38.20 22.04 -17.67
C GLU A 73 37.12 22.17 -16.56
N PHE A 74 37.00 21.18 -15.67
CA PHE A 74 36.07 21.19 -14.53
C PHE A 74 36.52 22.11 -13.38
N ASP A 75 37.81 22.19 -13.08
CA ASP A 75 38.38 23.12 -12.09
C ASP A 75 38.44 24.57 -12.60
N GLU A 76 38.52 24.79 -13.91
CA GLU A 76 38.33 26.12 -14.51
C GLU A 76 36.87 26.56 -14.39
N TYR A 77 35.92 25.67 -14.68
CA TYR A 77 34.49 25.90 -14.47
C TYR A 77 34.15 26.27 -13.01
N LYS A 78 34.73 25.56 -12.02
CA LYS A 78 34.56 25.91 -10.58
C LYS A 78 35.08 27.31 -10.24
N ARG A 79 36.23 27.73 -10.77
CA ARG A 79 36.79 29.08 -10.51
C ARG A 79 35.91 30.19 -11.07
N THR A 80 35.18 29.95 -12.17
CA THR A 80 34.30 30.95 -12.79
C THR A 80 32.95 31.18 -12.10
N ARG A 81 32.71 30.57 -10.92
CA ARG A 81 31.42 30.64 -10.22
C ARG A 81 31.48 31.19 -8.77
N VAL A 82 32.60 31.80 -8.39
CA VAL A 82 32.77 32.48 -7.08
C VAL A 82 33.03 33.97 -7.34
N ASP A 83 31.98 34.69 -7.74
CA ASP A 83 31.82 36.17 -7.68
C ASP A 83 30.53 36.59 -8.44
N ASP A 84 29.35 36.24 -7.94
CA ASP A 84 28.07 36.96 -8.20
C ASP A 84 27.03 36.55 -7.13
N ASP A 85 26.10 37.44 -6.80
CA ASP A 85 25.48 37.51 -5.46
C ASP A 85 23.96 37.20 -5.38
N ALA A 86 23.55 36.69 -4.22
CA ALA A 86 22.22 36.61 -3.60
C ALA A 86 20.92 36.21 -4.36
N THR A 87 20.12 35.40 -3.64
CA THR A 87 18.63 35.28 -3.63
C THR A 87 17.94 34.03 -4.24
N VAL A 88 17.41 33.22 -3.31
CA VAL A 88 16.11 32.50 -3.33
C VAL A 88 15.99 31.15 -4.09
N ASP A 89 15.24 30.25 -3.43
CA ASP A 89 14.75 28.90 -3.82
C ASP A 89 15.80 27.79 -4.04
N ASP A 90 16.07 27.03 -2.98
CA ASP A 90 16.76 25.73 -3.01
C ASP A 90 15.74 24.58 -3.15
N ASP A 91 15.86 23.77 -4.22
CA ASP A 91 15.08 22.57 -4.47
C ASP A 91 16.00 21.48 -5.06
N ALA A 92 15.98 20.27 -4.47
CA ALA A 92 16.73 19.05 -4.85
C ALA A 92 18.26 18.95 -4.60
N ASP A 93 18.74 17.69 -4.65
CA ASP A 93 20.13 17.19 -4.69
C ASP A 93 21.04 17.36 -3.45
N GLY A 94 20.61 16.79 -2.31
CA GLY A 94 21.41 16.64 -1.09
C GLY A 94 22.07 15.26 -0.92
N ASP A 95 23.09 14.91 -1.72
CA ASP A 95 23.86 13.66 -1.52
C ASP A 95 25.32 13.77 -2.04
N ALA A 96 26.09 14.76 -1.52
CA ALA A 96 27.46 15.04 -2.00
C ALA A 96 28.43 15.70 -0.98
N VAL A 97 28.16 15.67 0.34
CA VAL A 97 29.02 16.34 1.35
C VAL A 97 29.22 15.51 2.64
N GLU A 98 29.94 14.39 2.54
CA GLU A 98 30.48 13.69 3.74
C GLU A 98 32.00 13.91 3.93
N GLU A 99 32.70 14.42 2.91
CA GLU A 99 34.17 14.44 2.86
C GLU A 99 34.79 15.86 2.94
N ARG A 100 34.49 16.63 4.02
CA ARG A 100 35.27 17.84 4.43
C ARG A 100 34.93 18.45 5.81
N ALA A 101 34.80 17.64 6.85
CA ALA A 101 34.41 18.13 8.19
C ALA A 101 35.20 17.55 9.40
N VAL A 102 36.50 17.27 9.24
CA VAL A 102 37.31 16.58 10.29
C VAL A 102 38.66 17.27 10.60
N GLU A 103 38.90 18.51 10.15
CA GLU A 103 40.23 19.16 10.28
C GLU A 103 40.16 20.67 10.64
N ALA A 104 39.15 21.10 11.43
CA ALA A 104 38.93 22.52 11.74
C ALA A 104 38.35 22.83 13.15
N VAL A 105 38.66 22.03 14.17
CA VAL A 105 38.33 22.36 15.59
C VAL A 105 39.51 22.10 16.55
N GLU A 106 40.71 22.52 16.14
CA GLU A 106 41.82 22.79 17.08
C GLU A 106 42.31 24.22 16.86
N ASN A 107 41.93 25.12 17.79
CA ASN A 107 42.49 26.44 18.14
C ASN A 107 41.37 27.45 18.45
N GLU A 108 40.90 27.50 19.70
CA GLU A 108 40.77 28.76 20.48
C GLU A 108 40.40 28.42 21.94
N VAL A 109 41.33 28.69 22.85
CA VAL A 109 41.17 28.64 24.32
C VAL A 109 41.91 29.86 24.87
N GLU A 110 41.44 30.39 26.01
CA GLU A 110 41.66 31.72 26.59
C GLU A 110 40.57 32.73 26.14
N ASP A 111 39.94 33.51 27.03
CA ASP A 111 40.25 33.85 28.44
C ASP A 111 38.96 34.00 29.29
N ALA A 112 39.09 34.47 30.54
CA ALA A 112 38.07 34.92 31.51
C ALA A 112 37.52 33.91 32.55
N ARG A 113 38.25 33.82 33.67
CA ARG A 113 37.76 33.57 35.05
C ARG A 113 36.74 34.65 35.49
N THR A 114 35.91 34.59 36.54
CA THR A 114 35.68 33.70 37.73
C THR A 114 34.26 34.01 38.31
N PRO A 115 33.72 33.29 39.32
CA PRO A 115 32.31 33.39 39.74
C PRO A 115 32.06 34.33 40.95
N GLU A 116 30.78 34.52 41.31
CA GLU A 116 30.36 34.99 42.64
C GLU A 116 28.98 34.41 43.04
N GLU A 117 28.67 34.37 44.34
CA GLU A 117 27.47 33.78 44.95
C GLU A 117 26.42 34.85 45.31
N GLU A 118 25.13 34.49 45.43
CA GLU A 118 24.29 35.05 46.51
C GLU A 118 23.09 34.16 46.91
N THR A 119 22.41 34.47 48.02
CA THR A 119 21.59 33.49 48.77
C THR A 119 20.23 34.00 49.29
N LYS A 120 19.28 33.06 49.50
CA LYS A 120 18.04 33.19 50.31
C LYS A 120 16.95 34.08 49.66
N THR A 121 15.68 34.10 50.10
CA THR A 121 15.01 33.68 51.36
C THR A 121 13.74 32.83 51.18
N LEU A 122 13.29 32.21 52.29
CA LEU A 122 11.92 31.70 52.49
C LEU A 122 11.00 32.83 52.99
N GLU A 123 9.69 32.74 52.71
CA GLU A 123 8.61 32.80 53.71
C GLU A 123 7.32 32.19 53.09
N THR A 124 6.72 31.07 53.55
CA THR A 124 5.93 30.73 54.78
C THR A 124 4.49 31.28 54.82
N ILE A 125 3.57 30.51 55.45
CA ILE A 125 2.21 30.87 55.98
C ILE A 125 1.03 30.77 54.98
N THR A 126 -0.10 30.05 55.22
CA THR A 126 -0.53 29.08 56.28
C THR A 126 -1.71 28.20 55.80
N GLU A 127 -1.95 27.08 56.49
CA GLU A 127 -3.21 26.30 56.50
C GLU A 127 -4.41 27.13 57.03
N THR A 128 -5.70 26.81 56.81
CA THR A 128 -6.47 25.78 57.57
C THR A 128 -7.93 25.61 57.01
N PRO A 129 -8.72 24.59 57.44
CA PRO A 129 -9.79 24.01 56.62
C PRO A 129 -11.25 24.17 57.15
N VAL A 130 -12.22 23.72 56.34
CA VAL A 130 -13.61 23.31 56.69
C VAL A 130 -14.18 22.51 55.50
N LYS A 131 -15.09 21.53 55.56
CA LYS A 131 -15.53 20.51 56.54
C LYS A 131 -16.74 19.80 55.91
N THR A 132 -16.66 18.48 55.71
CA THR A 132 -17.77 17.48 55.77
C THR A 132 -19.14 17.75 55.12
N LYS A 133 -19.63 16.74 54.37
CA LYS A 133 -20.85 16.02 54.78
C LYS A 133 -20.86 14.55 54.30
N LEU A 134 -21.35 13.66 55.17
CA LEU A 134 -21.68 12.27 54.85
C LEU A 134 -23.17 12.15 54.50
N SER A 135 -23.53 11.08 53.81
CA SER A 135 -24.78 10.35 54.04
C SER A 135 -24.59 8.89 53.61
N ASP A 136 -24.33 8.02 54.58
CA ASP A 136 -24.48 6.57 54.41
C ASP A 136 -25.98 6.21 54.50
N ASP A 137 -26.35 5.07 53.92
CA ASP A 137 -27.44 4.22 54.44
C ASP A 137 -27.10 2.76 54.11
N VAL A 138 -27.46 1.82 55.01
CA VAL A 138 -26.89 0.47 55.09
C VAL A 138 -27.95 -0.56 55.45
N GLU A 139 -27.93 -1.73 54.81
CA GLU A 139 -28.11 -3.09 55.40
C GLU A 139 -27.96 -4.12 54.24
N ILE A 140 -26.95 -5.00 54.22
CA ILE A 140 -26.65 -6.16 55.07
C ILE A 140 -27.60 -7.35 54.85
N MET A 141 -27.06 -8.43 54.28
CA MET A 141 -27.19 -9.77 54.85
C MET A 141 -25.92 -10.57 54.56
N GLU A 142 -25.45 -11.29 55.58
CA GLU A 142 -24.22 -12.10 55.53
C GLU A 142 -24.51 -13.52 55.01
N ASN A 143 -23.48 -14.17 54.46
CA ASN A 143 -23.01 -15.43 55.04
C ASN A 143 -21.56 -15.74 54.63
N VAL A 144 -20.79 -16.31 55.54
CA VAL A 144 -19.34 -16.51 55.41
C VAL A 144 -19.01 -18.01 55.43
N THR A 145 -18.19 -18.47 54.49
CA THR A 145 -17.45 -19.74 54.65
C THR A 145 -16.07 -19.69 53.98
N GLN A 146 -15.11 -19.12 54.74
CA GLN A 146 -13.71 -19.54 54.86
C GLN A 146 -12.94 -20.02 53.61
N SER A 147 -12.03 -19.18 53.13
CA SER A 147 -10.76 -19.64 52.56
C SER A 147 -9.84 -20.20 53.65
N PRO A 148 -8.95 -21.15 53.33
CA PRO A 148 -7.63 -21.25 53.97
C PRO A 148 -6.61 -20.50 53.11
N SER A 149 -5.91 -19.53 53.69
CA SER A 149 -4.79 -18.85 53.05
C SER A 149 -3.48 -19.62 53.27
N THR A 150 -2.57 -19.59 52.28
CA THR A 150 -1.17 -19.97 52.51
C THR A 150 -0.22 -18.99 51.83
N VAL A 151 0.49 -18.26 52.69
CA VAL A 151 1.70 -17.42 52.52
C VAL A 151 2.39 -17.39 51.13
N PRO A 152 2.73 -16.22 50.58
CA PRO A 152 3.51 -16.11 49.35
C PRO A 152 4.96 -16.57 49.56
N SER A 153 5.43 -17.53 48.77
CA SER A 153 6.85 -17.87 48.67
C SER A 153 7.54 -17.01 47.62
N THR A 154 8.47 -16.15 48.05
CA THR A 154 9.38 -15.47 47.13
C THR A 154 10.39 -16.45 46.53
N LYS A 155 10.43 -16.54 45.20
CA LYS A 155 11.60 -16.90 44.41
C LYS A 155 11.38 -16.60 42.92
N ASP A 156 12.36 -15.95 42.32
CA ASP A 156 12.48 -15.71 40.89
C ASP A 156 12.89 -16.98 40.12
N ASP A 157 13.07 -16.85 38.79
CA ASP A 157 13.63 -17.83 37.85
C ASP A 157 12.69 -18.95 37.33
N ASP A 158 11.44 -18.60 36.97
CA ASP A 158 10.52 -19.48 36.19
C ASP A 158 9.83 -18.76 35.00
N THR A 159 10.42 -17.67 34.48
CA THR A 159 9.89 -16.94 33.31
C THR A 159 10.41 -17.46 31.96
N LEU A 160 11.49 -18.25 31.96
CA LEU A 160 12.10 -18.86 30.76
C LEU A 160 11.44 -20.19 30.32
N THR A 161 10.52 -20.73 31.13
CA THR A 161 9.96 -22.09 30.98
C THR A 161 8.54 -22.10 30.40
N ARG A 162 7.85 -20.95 30.34
CA ARG A 162 6.55 -20.78 29.67
C ARG A 162 6.70 -21.02 28.17
N ASN A 163 6.55 -22.27 27.75
CA ASN A 163 6.63 -22.70 26.36
C ASN A 163 5.32 -22.36 25.61
N PRO A 164 5.24 -21.26 24.84
CA PRO A 164 3.97 -20.75 24.31
C PRO A 164 3.49 -21.52 23.07
N ILE A 165 4.40 -22.27 22.46
CA ILE A 165 4.27 -22.98 21.18
C ILE A 165 3.03 -23.90 21.15
N LYS A 166 2.60 -24.41 22.31
CA LYS A 166 1.39 -25.24 22.44
C LYS A 166 0.06 -24.52 22.17
N ARG A 167 0.02 -23.18 22.05
CA ARG A 167 -1.19 -22.47 21.58
C ARG A 167 -1.52 -22.71 20.11
N ALA A 168 -0.54 -23.08 19.28
CA ALA A 168 -0.72 -23.21 17.83
C ALA A 168 -1.41 -24.51 17.37
N VAL A 169 -1.49 -25.55 18.22
CA VAL A 169 -1.96 -26.88 17.82
C VAL A 169 -3.40 -27.14 18.29
N SER A 170 -4.33 -26.39 17.71
CA SER A 170 -5.76 -26.72 17.71
C SER A 170 -6.24 -26.73 16.27
N SER A 171 -6.87 -27.82 15.82
CA SER A 171 -7.51 -27.86 14.50
C SER A 171 -8.71 -26.91 14.51
N ALA A 172 -8.50 -25.69 14.01
CA ALA A 172 -9.41 -24.55 14.20
C ALA A 172 -10.88 -24.94 14.01
N PRO A 173 -11.69 -24.99 15.10
CA PRO A 173 -13.13 -25.03 14.98
C PRO A 173 -13.55 -23.80 14.18
N SER A 174 -14.52 -23.93 13.29
CA SER A 174 -15.01 -22.77 12.56
C SER A 174 -15.54 -21.71 13.51
N PHE A 175 -15.31 -20.44 13.15
CA PHE A 175 -15.63 -19.26 13.96
C PHE A 175 -17.08 -19.27 14.50
N LEU A 176 -18.00 -19.88 13.75
CA LEU A 176 -19.37 -20.16 14.18
C LEU A 176 -19.72 -21.65 14.07
N GLU A 177 -20.84 -22.04 14.70
CA GLU A 177 -21.58 -23.24 14.30
C GLU A 177 -21.89 -23.18 12.79
N PRO A 178 -21.85 -24.31 12.06
CA PRO A 178 -22.19 -24.34 10.64
C PRO A 178 -23.52 -23.63 10.33
N PHE A 179 -23.46 -22.65 9.43
CA PHE A 179 -24.61 -21.88 8.92
C PHE A 179 -25.36 -21.02 9.96
N ALA A 180 -24.71 -20.66 11.08
CA ALA A 180 -25.25 -19.68 12.01
C ALA A 180 -25.15 -18.26 11.42
N LEU A 181 -26.29 -17.56 11.31
CA LEU A 181 -26.35 -16.14 11.00
C LEU A 181 -26.32 -15.34 12.32
N ARG A 182 -25.21 -14.63 12.58
CA ARG A 182 -25.05 -13.71 13.72
C ARG A 182 -24.78 -12.29 13.20
N SER A 183 -25.26 -11.28 13.93
CA SER A 183 -24.75 -9.91 13.81
C SER A 183 -23.49 -9.78 14.70
N ILE A 184 -22.46 -9.10 14.22
CA ILE A 184 -21.28 -8.72 15.02
C ILE A 184 -20.96 -7.24 14.77
N GLU A 185 -21.38 -6.39 15.71
CA GLU A 185 -20.94 -5.00 15.84
C GLU A 185 -19.75 -4.97 16.80
N ALA A 186 -18.61 -4.46 16.31
CA ALA A 186 -17.33 -4.37 17.01
C ALA A 186 -16.36 -3.60 16.10
N GLU A 187 -15.92 -2.43 16.51
CA GLU A 187 -14.91 -1.66 15.76
C GLU A 187 -13.54 -2.33 15.88
N ARG A 188 -12.54 -1.87 15.11
CA ARG A 188 -11.15 -2.29 15.38
C ARG A 188 -10.71 -1.65 16.70
N SER A 189 -9.84 -2.31 17.46
CA SER A 189 -9.20 -1.63 18.58
C SER A 189 -8.27 -0.51 18.10
N ASN A 190 -8.05 0.48 18.96
CA ASN A 190 -7.06 1.53 18.75
C ASN A 190 -5.74 1.10 19.41
N ALA A 191 -4.68 0.93 18.60
CA ALA A 191 -3.35 0.55 19.09
C ALA A 191 -2.68 1.66 19.94
N PHE A 192 -3.05 2.92 19.69
CA PHE A 192 -2.48 4.12 20.31
C PHE A 192 -3.27 4.64 21.54
N THR A 193 -4.24 3.88 22.05
CA THR A 193 -4.92 4.22 23.32
C THR A 193 -3.90 4.31 24.47
N THR A 194 -3.76 5.47 25.09
CA THR A 194 -2.76 5.71 26.15
C THR A 194 -3.04 4.88 27.41
N GLU A 195 -4.32 4.76 27.77
CA GLU A 195 -4.75 4.00 28.94
C GLU A 195 -4.89 2.51 28.63
N ASP A 196 -4.30 1.66 29.46
CA ASP A 196 -4.43 0.21 29.39
C ASP A 196 -4.66 -0.35 30.81
N PRO A 197 -5.71 -1.17 31.05
CA PRO A 197 -6.01 -1.69 32.38
C PRO A 197 -5.08 -2.84 32.82
N ARG A 198 -4.19 -3.31 31.95
CA ARG A 198 -3.30 -4.44 32.23
C ARG A 198 -2.09 -3.98 33.05
N ARG A 199 -1.69 -4.79 34.04
CA ARG A 199 -0.52 -4.51 34.90
C ARG A 199 0.79 -4.38 34.12
N ASN A 200 0.91 -5.08 32.99
CA ASN A 200 1.96 -4.88 32.02
C ASN A 200 1.31 -4.64 30.66
N ARG A 201 1.63 -3.52 30.02
CA ARG A 201 1.11 -3.18 28.69
C ARG A 201 1.66 -4.12 27.61
N CYS A 202 2.88 -4.62 27.78
CA CYS A 202 3.58 -5.38 26.73
C CYS A 202 3.28 -6.87 26.71
N ASP A 203 2.58 -7.41 27.71
CA ASP A 203 2.00 -8.75 27.61
C ASP A 203 1.14 -8.84 26.32
N PRO A 204 1.18 -9.91 25.53
CA PRO A 204 0.31 -10.06 24.37
C PRO A 204 -1.18 -10.02 24.76
N LYS A 205 -2.01 -9.28 24.01
CA LYS A 205 -3.47 -9.26 24.23
C LYS A 205 -4.06 -10.63 23.86
N GLU A 206 -5.03 -11.09 24.64
CA GLU A 206 -5.78 -12.29 24.29
C GLU A 206 -6.73 -11.97 23.13
N THR A 207 -6.55 -12.64 21.99
CA THR A 207 -7.45 -12.55 20.85
C THR A 207 -8.81 -13.13 21.22
N ASP A 208 -9.86 -12.32 21.16
CA ASP A 208 -11.23 -12.83 21.23
C ASP A 208 -11.55 -13.61 19.94
N GLN A 209 -11.36 -14.93 20.00
CA GLN A 209 -11.67 -15.82 18.88
C GLN A 209 -13.17 -15.91 18.57
N THR A 210 -14.05 -15.41 19.44
CA THR A 210 -15.51 -15.32 19.22
C THR A 210 -15.95 -14.03 18.52
N LEU A 211 -15.09 -13.00 18.53
CA LEU A 211 -15.21 -11.80 17.69
C LEU A 211 -14.37 -11.88 16.41
N TRP A 212 -13.11 -12.32 16.48
CA TRP A 212 -12.12 -12.21 15.40
C TRP A 212 -11.83 -13.53 14.66
N GLY A 213 -12.10 -14.68 15.30
CA GLY A 213 -11.73 -16.00 14.79
C GLY A 213 -10.32 -16.41 15.20
N ALA A 214 -9.87 -17.56 14.70
CA ALA A 214 -8.49 -18.00 14.87
C ALA A 214 -7.56 -17.37 13.80
N PRO A 215 -6.30 -17.07 14.13
CA PRO A 215 -5.26 -16.77 13.14
C PRO A 215 -5.07 -17.91 12.12
N ARG A 216 -4.43 -17.59 10.98
CA ARG A 216 -4.01 -18.62 10.01
C ARG A 216 -3.09 -19.64 10.67
N ALA A 217 -3.26 -20.92 10.36
CA ALA A 217 -2.30 -21.94 10.76
C ALA A 217 -0.94 -21.71 10.07
N LEU A 218 0.17 -21.79 10.82
CA LEU A 218 1.51 -21.49 10.31
C LEU A 218 2.21 -22.77 9.78
N ASP A 219 2.57 -22.77 8.50
CA ASP A 219 3.28 -23.86 7.81
C ASP A 219 4.79 -23.88 8.17
N PHE A 220 5.15 -24.37 9.36
CA PHE A 220 6.57 -24.43 9.80
C PHE A 220 7.45 -25.34 8.93
N VAL A 221 8.63 -24.84 8.52
CA VAL A 221 9.64 -25.57 7.72
C VAL A 221 10.18 -26.81 8.45
N VAL A 222 10.22 -26.75 9.78
CA VAL A 222 10.45 -27.90 10.66
C VAL A 222 9.33 -27.93 11.69
N PRO A 223 8.45 -28.95 11.70
CA PRO A 223 7.32 -29.03 12.62
C PRO A 223 7.74 -28.84 14.08
N LEU A 224 6.97 -28.06 14.82
CA LEU A 224 7.27 -27.62 16.18
C LEU A 224 7.43 -28.78 17.17
N GLU A 225 6.74 -29.88 16.90
CA GLU A 225 6.74 -31.14 17.62
C GLU A 225 7.89 -32.11 17.23
N ALA A 226 8.62 -31.84 16.14
CA ALA A 226 9.66 -32.75 15.66
C ALA A 226 10.87 -32.78 16.60
N GLU A 227 11.23 -33.95 17.15
CA GLU A 227 12.32 -34.10 18.13
C GLU A 227 13.69 -33.68 17.57
N ALA A 228 13.94 -33.93 16.29
CA ALA A 228 15.19 -33.56 15.62
C ALA A 228 15.15 -32.10 15.15
N TRP A 229 16.00 -31.24 15.73
CA TRP A 229 16.16 -29.84 15.37
C TRP A 229 17.60 -29.33 15.63
N PRO A 230 18.16 -28.40 14.83
CA PRO A 230 17.67 -27.94 13.53
C PRO A 230 17.72 -29.05 12.47
N GLN A 231 17.03 -28.85 11.35
CA GLN A 231 17.09 -29.75 10.18
C GLN A 231 17.71 -29.02 8.98
N ASN A 232 17.78 -29.66 7.81
CA ASN A 232 18.33 -29.08 6.57
C ASN A 232 19.77 -28.53 6.66
N CYS A 233 20.54 -28.96 7.68
CA CYS A 233 21.88 -28.47 8.01
C CYS A 233 22.99 -28.75 6.96
N LYS A 234 22.69 -29.42 5.85
CA LYS A 234 23.68 -29.76 4.82
C LYS A 234 24.14 -28.49 4.09
N GLY A 235 25.42 -28.17 4.18
CA GLY A 235 25.99 -26.89 3.72
C GLY A 235 25.67 -25.72 4.66
N ARG A 236 25.20 -25.98 5.89
CA ARG A 236 24.88 -25.03 6.96
C ARG A 236 25.28 -25.57 8.34
N GLU A 237 26.28 -26.43 8.37
CA GLU A 237 26.68 -27.19 9.56
C GLU A 237 27.09 -26.25 10.70
N SER A 238 27.91 -25.23 10.39
CA SER A 238 28.33 -24.19 11.35
C SER A 238 27.16 -23.38 11.92
N LEU A 239 26.17 -23.02 11.08
CA LEU A 239 24.95 -22.35 11.53
C LEU A 239 24.15 -23.24 12.49
N CYS A 240 23.92 -24.50 12.13
CA CYS A 240 23.24 -25.45 13.02
C CYS A 240 23.99 -25.70 14.34
N ASP A 241 25.32 -25.71 14.32
CA ASP A 241 26.15 -25.89 15.51
C ASP A 241 26.18 -24.66 16.43
N VAL A 242 25.96 -23.45 15.90
CA VAL A 242 25.66 -22.25 16.69
C VAL A 242 24.23 -22.31 17.25
N LEU A 243 23.24 -22.61 16.40
CA LEU A 243 21.83 -22.63 16.79
C LEU A 243 21.50 -23.65 17.88
N ARG A 244 22.12 -24.84 17.88
CA ARG A 244 21.97 -25.82 18.98
C ARG A 244 22.53 -25.35 20.33
N ARG A 245 23.35 -24.30 20.36
CA ARG A 245 23.92 -23.72 21.60
C ARG A 245 23.20 -22.45 22.05
N VAL A 246 22.71 -21.64 21.11
CA VAL A 246 22.15 -20.30 21.37
C VAL A 246 20.63 -20.30 21.44
N ALA A 247 19.94 -21.02 20.55
CA ALA A 247 18.50 -20.88 20.41
C ALA A 247 17.73 -21.49 21.59
N VAL A 248 16.92 -20.66 22.25
CA VAL A 248 15.84 -21.11 23.13
C VAL A 248 14.57 -21.18 22.30
N ASN A 249 13.69 -22.17 22.52
CA ASN A 249 12.40 -22.31 21.81
C ASN A 249 12.47 -22.31 20.26
N ARG A 250 13.65 -22.59 19.66
CA ARG A 250 13.95 -22.47 18.21
C ARG A 250 13.94 -21.03 17.68
N GLU A 251 14.13 -20.05 18.54
CA GLU A 251 14.12 -18.62 18.22
C GLU A 251 15.39 -17.91 18.75
N VAL A 252 15.92 -16.98 17.95
CA VAL A 252 17.07 -16.13 18.29
C VAL A 252 16.81 -14.66 17.98
N LEU A 253 17.45 -13.77 18.74
CA LEU A 253 17.64 -12.36 18.38
C LEU A 253 18.94 -12.29 17.56
N ALA A 254 18.88 -11.72 16.36
CA ALA A 254 20.03 -11.65 15.46
C ALA A 254 20.19 -10.25 14.86
N ALA A 255 21.39 -9.69 15.00
CA ALA A 255 21.84 -8.49 14.29
C ALA A 255 22.89 -8.85 13.23
N VAL A 256 22.86 -8.18 12.08
CA VAL A 256 23.86 -8.35 11.01
C VAL A 256 24.87 -7.21 11.10
N ALA A 257 26.16 -7.51 11.30
CA ALA A 257 27.17 -6.49 11.53
C ALA A 257 28.55 -6.84 10.95
N ASN A 258 29.31 -5.80 10.64
CA ASN A 258 30.77 -5.84 10.48
C ASN A 258 31.42 -5.06 11.63
N SER A 259 32.75 -5.02 11.69
CA SER A 259 33.51 -4.35 12.75
C SER A 259 33.40 -2.82 12.77
N ALA A 260 32.77 -2.22 11.76
CA ALA A 260 32.52 -0.77 11.63
C ALA A 260 31.03 -0.41 11.74
N ALA A 261 30.16 -1.33 12.17
CA ALA A 261 28.73 -1.09 12.26
C ALA A 261 28.39 -0.03 13.34
N PRO A 262 27.65 1.05 13.01
CA PRO A 262 27.32 2.12 13.95
C PRO A 262 26.37 1.63 15.05
N GLY A 263 26.49 2.18 16.26
CA GLY A 263 25.66 1.81 17.41
C GLY A 263 25.93 0.43 18.04
N LEU A 264 26.74 -0.42 17.40
CA LEU A 264 27.01 -1.81 17.81
C LEU A 264 27.46 -1.94 19.27
N ASP A 265 28.26 -1.00 19.78
CA ASP A 265 28.74 -0.98 21.15
C ASP A 265 27.59 -0.85 22.15
N THR A 266 26.75 0.18 21.99
CA THR A 266 25.58 0.43 22.85
C THR A 266 24.50 -0.65 22.70
N PHE A 267 24.36 -1.23 21.50
CA PHE A 267 23.53 -2.40 21.26
C PHE A 267 24.01 -3.62 22.06
N LEU A 268 25.31 -3.93 22.01
CA LEU A 268 25.89 -5.05 22.76
C LEU A 268 25.74 -4.83 24.28
N ASP A 269 26.04 -3.63 24.79
CA ASP A 269 25.92 -3.32 26.21
C ASP A 269 24.46 -3.45 26.71
N THR A 270 23.48 -2.94 25.95
CA THR A 270 22.05 -3.09 26.31
C THR A 270 21.62 -4.55 26.32
N VAL A 271 21.88 -5.33 25.26
CA VAL A 271 21.46 -6.75 25.19
C VAL A 271 22.20 -7.61 26.21
N MET A 272 23.49 -7.35 26.49
CA MET A 272 24.26 -8.04 27.51
C MET A 272 23.77 -7.70 28.94
N SER A 273 23.36 -6.46 29.20
CA SER A 273 22.79 -6.07 30.51
C SER A 273 21.51 -6.86 30.87
N LEU A 274 20.71 -7.19 29.85
CA LEU A 274 19.48 -8.01 29.94
C LEU A 274 19.76 -9.52 30.11
N LYS A 275 21.03 -9.96 30.01
CA LYS A 275 21.48 -11.35 30.19
C LYS A 275 20.75 -12.34 29.26
N MET A 276 20.38 -11.89 28.07
CA MET A 276 19.68 -12.70 27.07
C MET A 276 20.58 -13.84 26.56
N LYS A 277 20.07 -15.07 26.63
CA LYS A 277 20.82 -16.28 26.23
C LYS A 277 20.68 -16.62 24.75
N ASN A 278 19.53 -16.28 24.14
CA ASN A 278 19.22 -16.53 22.74
C ASN A 278 19.42 -15.30 21.85
N PHE A 279 20.60 -14.69 21.94
CA PHE A 279 21.05 -13.66 21.01
C PHE A 279 22.38 -14.04 20.36
N LEU A 280 22.59 -13.61 19.12
CA LEU A 280 23.86 -13.72 18.42
C LEU A 280 24.06 -12.57 17.43
N ILE A 281 25.31 -12.35 17.03
CA ILE A 281 25.65 -11.49 15.90
C ILE A 281 25.93 -12.36 14.66
N ILE A 282 25.37 -11.97 13.52
CA ILE A 282 25.78 -12.49 12.21
C ILE A 282 26.95 -11.61 11.76
N ALA A 283 28.16 -12.10 12.00
CA ALA A 283 29.40 -11.35 11.81
C ALA A 283 29.93 -11.54 10.37
N LEU A 284 30.19 -10.42 9.69
CA LEU A 284 30.63 -10.40 8.30
C LEU A 284 32.17 -10.40 8.13
N ASP A 285 32.91 -9.99 9.16
CA ASP A 285 34.38 -9.89 9.13
C ASP A 285 35.08 -10.55 10.35
N GLU A 286 36.38 -10.85 10.20
CA GLU A 286 37.18 -11.45 11.28
C GLU A 286 37.51 -10.49 12.45
N PRO A 287 37.74 -9.17 12.26
CA PRO A 287 37.94 -8.27 13.40
C PRO A 287 36.76 -8.30 14.38
N LEU A 288 35.52 -8.39 13.89
CA LEU A 288 34.33 -8.52 14.72
C LEU A 288 34.28 -9.85 15.47
N THR A 289 34.55 -11.00 14.83
CA THR A 289 34.54 -12.30 15.56
C THR A 289 35.53 -12.30 16.73
N LYS A 290 36.76 -11.80 16.49
CA LYS A 290 37.82 -11.63 17.50
C LYS A 290 37.48 -10.60 18.60
N ARG A 291 36.47 -9.75 18.38
CA ARG A 291 35.90 -8.85 19.40
C ARG A 291 34.83 -9.58 20.22
N LEU A 292 33.90 -10.26 19.56
CA LEU A 292 32.79 -10.97 20.20
C LEU A 292 33.28 -12.14 21.08
N ASP A 293 34.32 -12.86 20.66
CA ASP A 293 35.01 -13.87 21.48
C ASP A 293 35.48 -13.32 22.84
N LYS A 294 35.99 -12.07 22.87
CA LYS A 294 36.45 -11.41 24.12
C LYS A 294 35.29 -10.99 25.03
N LEU A 295 34.13 -10.69 24.45
CA LEU A 295 32.91 -10.32 25.16
C LEU A 295 32.08 -11.53 25.59
N GLY A 296 32.44 -12.75 25.14
CA GLY A 296 31.64 -13.95 25.35
C GLY A 296 30.34 -13.99 24.54
N VAL A 297 30.23 -13.13 23.51
CA VAL A 297 29.03 -13.00 22.67
C VAL A 297 29.03 -14.06 21.59
N SER A 298 27.92 -14.79 21.45
CA SER A 298 27.78 -15.79 20.40
C SER A 298 27.65 -15.16 19.02
N TYR A 299 28.23 -15.79 18.01
CA TYR A 299 28.15 -15.33 16.63
C TYR A 299 28.02 -16.48 15.62
N TYR A 300 27.47 -16.14 14.46
CA TYR A 300 27.59 -16.92 13.23
C TYR A 300 28.43 -16.10 12.25
N PHE A 301 29.57 -16.65 11.82
CA PHE A 301 30.49 -15.98 10.90
C PHE A 301 30.15 -16.34 9.45
N HIS A 302 29.90 -15.32 8.63
CA HIS A 302 29.59 -15.45 7.21
C HIS A 302 30.47 -14.45 6.43
N ALA A 303 31.65 -14.91 6.02
CA ALA A 303 32.71 -14.06 5.46
C ALA A 303 32.30 -13.42 4.12
N ASP A 304 32.25 -12.09 4.09
CA ASP A 304 31.89 -11.32 2.89
C ASP A 304 32.75 -10.04 2.77
N PRO A 305 33.52 -9.84 1.69
CA PRO A 305 34.50 -8.76 1.59
C PRO A 305 33.92 -7.39 1.14
N VAL A 306 32.60 -7.23 1.04
CA VAL A 306 31.98 -5.99 0.55
C VAL A 306 31.88 -4.92 1.64
N MET A 307 32.43 -3.73 1.38
CA MET A 307 32.27 -2.54 2.22
C MET A 307 31.08 -1.67 1.77
N GLY A 308 30.46 -0.95 2.72
CA GLY A 308 29.41 0.05 2.48
C GLY A 308 28.02 -0.33 3.04
N ASN A 309 27.43 0.54 3.87
CA ASN A 309 26.26 0.23 4.70
C ASN A 309 25.02 -0.21 3.91
N HIS A 310 24.66 0.48 2.82
CA HIS A 310 23.51 0.12 1.97
C HIS A 310 23.64 -1.26 1.29
N LYS A 311 24.87 -1.79 1.15
CA LYS A 311 25.13 -3.14 0.62
C LYS A 311 25.17 -4.21 1.72
N VAL A 312 25.09 -3.82 3.00
CA VAL A 312 24.97 -4.71 4.15
C VAL A 312 23.50 -4.91 4.52
N SER A 313 22.68 -3.84 4.57
CA SER A 313 21.23 -3.96 4.89
C SER A 313 20.52 -4.90 3.91
N ALA A 314 20.78 -4.77 2.62
CA ALA A 314 20.25 -5.63 1.55
C ALA A 314 20.49 -7.13 1.78
N LYS A 315 21.59 -7.52 2.46
CA LYS A 315 21.97 -8.93 2.67
C LYS A 315 21.22 -9.61 3.81
N LYS A 316 20.55 -8.85 4.70
CA LYS A 316 19.90 -9.42 5.89
C LYS A 316 18.86 -10.49 5.54
N PHE A 317 18.10 -10.30 4.46
CA PHE A 317 17.14 -11.31 4.00
C PHE A 317 17.79 -12.62 3.52
N ALA A 318 18.92 -12.55 2.81
CA ALA A 318 19.64 -13.74 2.36
C ALA A 318 20.24 -14.53 3.53
N LEU A 319 20.74 -13.82 4.55
CA LEU A 319 21.27 -14.43 5.77
C LEU A 319 20.15 -15.07 6.61
N ILE A 320 19.04 -14.36 6.84
CA ILE A 320 17.89 -14.91 7.59
C ILE A 320 17.18 -16.04 6.83
N GLN A 321 17.27 -16.08 5.49
CA GLN A 321 16.84 -17.23 4.69
C GLN A 321 17.48 -18.54 5.19
N GLU A 322 18.75 -18.53 5.60
CA GLU A 322 19.44 -19.72 6.09
C GLU A 322 18.88 -20.21 7.43
N PHE A 323 18.60 -19.29 8.35
CA PHE A 323 18.01 -19.57 9.67
C PHE A 323 16.61 -20.18 9.52
N VAL A 324 15.76 -19.55 8.71
CA VAL A 324 14.42 -20.04 8.40
C VAL A 324 14.48 -21.40 7.67
N SER A 325 15.46 -21.61 6.78
CA SER A 325 15.65 -22.89 6.05
C SER A 325 15.95 -24.08 6.98
N VAL A 326 16.64 -23.85 8.11
CA VAL A 326 16.94 -24.91 9.09
C VAL A 326 15.87 -25.06 10.19
N GLY A 327 14.81 -24.25 10.12
CA GLY A 327 13.69 -24.26 11.05
C GLY A 327 13.88 -23.37 12.29
N CYS A 328 14.73 -22.34 12.22
CA CYS A 328 14.91 -21.35 13.29
C CYS A 328 14.12 -20.07 12.99
N SER A 329 13.28 -19.65 13.93
CA SER A 329 12.65 -18.34 13.89
C SER A 329 13.68 -17.28 14.30
N VAL A 330 13.50 -16.04 13.84
CA VAL A 330 14.47 -14.96 14.11
C VAL A 330 13.73 -13.67 14.42
N LEU A 331 14.07 -13.01 15.54
CA LEU A 331 13.85 -11.57 15.70
C LEU A 331 15.08 -10.88 15.11
N LEU A 332 14.94 -10.28 13.94
CA LEU A 332 15.97 -9.43 13.36
C LEU A 332 15.93 -8.06 14.05
N THR A 333 17.12 -7.52 14.30
CA THR A 333 17.33 -6.19 14.88
C THR A 333 18.55 -5.53 14.21
N ASP A 334 18.42 -4.28 13.79
CA ASP A 334 19.55 -3.45 13.35
C ASP A 334 20.27 -2.84 14.58
N THR A 335 21.51 -2.38 14.43
CA THR A 335 22.38 -1.99 15.57
C THR A 335 22.05 -0.64 16.21
N ASP A 336 21.07 0.09 15.69
CA ASP A 336 20.49 1.33 16.23
C ASP A 336 19.14 1.10 16.94
N VAL A 337 18.92 -0.14 17.41
CA VAL A 337 17.84 -0.51 18.33
C VAL A 337 18.38 -0.61 19.77
N THR A 338 17.65 -0.06 20.74
CA THR A 338 17.98 -0.15 22.18
C THR A 338 16.89 -0.93 22.92
N TYR A 339 17.29 -1.95 23.68
CA TYR A 339 16.38 -2.83 24.44
C TYR A 339 16.32 -2.47 25.92
N GLN A 340 15.10 -2.38 26.46
CA GLN A 340 14.82 -2.16 27.88
C GLN A 340 14.32 -3.43 28.57
N GLN A 341 13.83 -4.41 27.80
CA GLN A 341 13.40 -5.73 28.27
C GLN A 341 13.74 -6.81 27.24
N SER A 342 13.80 -8.08 27.68
CA SER A 342 13.84 -9.22 26.76
C SER A 342 12.55 -9.24 25.91
N PRO A 343 12.62 -9.36 24.58
CA PRO A 343 11.46 -9.25 23.70
C PRO A 343 10.61 -10.52 23.60
N PHE A 344 11.18 -11.69 23.86
CA PHE A 344 10.52 -12.98 23.64
C PHE A 344 9.21 -13.20 24.42
N PRO A 345 9.01 -12.70 25.66
CA PRO A 345 7.72 -12.79 26.35
C PRO A 345 6.57 -12.02 25.66
N TYR A 346 6.89 -11.10 24.74
CA TYR A 346 5.98 -10.08 24.21
C TYR A 346 5.61 -10.24 22.73
N LEU A 347 6.10 -11.32 22.09
CA LEU A 347 5.75 -11.74 20.73
C LEU A 347 4.56 -12.71 20.76
N TYR A 348 3.57 -12.52 19.88
CA TYR A 348 2.34 -13.31 19.82
C TYR A 348 2.55 -14.71 19.18
N ARG A 349 3.48 -14.80 18.22
CA ARG A 349 3.83 -16.01 17.43
C ARG A 349 2.64 -16.64 16.68
N ASP A 350 1.69 -15.80 16.28
CA ASP A 350 0.47 -16.17 15.56
C ASP A 350 0.48 -15.79 14.07
N SER A 351 1.56 -15.19 13.60
CA SER A 351 1.77 -14.70 12.24
C SER A 351 3.13 -15.17 11.70
N ASP A 352 3.26 -15.21 10.37
CA ASP A 352 4.54 -15.49 9.70
C ASP A 352 5.57 -14.40 10.01
N VAL A 353 5.11 -13.14 10.03
CA VAL A 353 5.89 -11.95 10.41
C VAL A 353 5.14 -11.16 11.49
N GLU A 354 5.83 -10.84 12.58
CA GLU A 354 5.47 -9.75 13.49
C GLU A 354 6.46 -8.61 13.24
N SER A 355 6.01 -7.38 13.03
CA SER A 355 6.89 -6.26 12.65
C SER A 355 6.61 -5.00 13.47
N MET A 356 7.65 -4.23 13.76
CA MET A 356 7.48 -2.83 14.13
C MET A 356 6.92 -2.05 12.93
N SER A 357 6.15 -0.98 13.19
CA SER A 357 5.72 -0.01 12.18
C SER A 357 6.36 1.36 12.44
N ASP A 358 6.59 2.10 11.36
CA ASP A 358 7.00 3.51 11.38
C ASP A 358 5.79 4.45 11.46
N GLY A 359 4.57 3.91 11.53
CA GLY A 359 3.37 4.65 11.90
C GLY A 359 3.46 5.23 13.31
N PHE A 360 2.78 6.35 13.52
CA PHE A 360 2.78 7.15 14.75
C PHE A 360 1.37 7.45 15.28
N ASP A 361 0.35 6.91 14.60
CA ASP A 361 -1.04 6.85 15.05
C ASP A 361 -1.67 5.51 14.61
N ASN A 362 -2.94 5.27 14.97
CA ASN A 362 -3.60 4.00 14.71
C ASN A 362 -3.69 3.63 13.21
N ASP A 363 -3.90 4.62 12.35
CA ASP A 363 -4.25 4.40 10.96
C ASP A 363 -3.01 4.39 10.05
N SER A 364 -1.97 5.15 10.40
CA SER A 364 -0.63 4.98 9.84
C SER A 364 -0.02 3.63 10.21
N ALA A 365 -0.16 3.16 11.46
CA ALA A 365 0.46 1.90 11.88
C ALA A 365 -0.27 0.63 11.41
N ASN A 366 -1.62 0.62 11.45
CA ASN A 366 -2.43 -0.57 11.15
C ASN A 366 -3.19 -0.47 9.81
N GLY A 367 -3.01 0.64 9.10
CA GLY A 367 -3.65 0.94 7.83
C GLY A 367 -5.12 1.35 7.94
N PHE A 368 -5.63 1.98 6.90
CA PHE A 368 -7.00 2.48 6.78
C PHE A 368 -7.50 2.40 5.33
N LEU A 369 -8.82 2.50 5.14
CA LEU A 369 -9.46 2.67 3.84
C LEU A 369 -9.80 4.14 3.63
N GLN A 370 -9.45 4.69 2.48
CA GLN A 370 -9.70 6.08 2.10
C GLN A 370 -10.39 6.15 0.74
N THR A 371 -11.63 6.63 0.72
CA THR A 371 -12.44 6.83 -0.50
C THR A 371 -11.72 7.76 -1.49
N VAL A 372 -11.64 7.33 -2.74
CA VAL A 372 -11.16 8.18 -3.85
C VAL A 372 -12.29 9.12 -4.28
N ASP A 373 -11.95 10.37 -4.61
CA ASP A 373 -12.90 11.34 -5.16
C ASP A 373 -12.60 11.65 -6.63
N ASP A 374 -13.15 10.83 -7.53
CA ASP A 374 -12.91 10.89 -8.98
C ASP A 374 -14.07 11.50 -9.76
N GLY A 375 -13.99 12.81 -9.96
CA GLY A 375 -14.97 13.58 -10.74
C GLY A 375 -15.23 13.08 -12.17
N SER A 376 -14.33 12.30 -12.77
CA SER A 376 -14.52 11.80 -14.14
C SER A 376 -15.66 10.77 -14.26
N LEU A 377 -16.08 10.19 -13.13
CA LEU A 377 -17.13 9.18 -13.02
C LEU A 377 -18.52 9.75 -12.65
N GLY A 378 -18.64 11.07 -12.48
CA GLY A 378 -19.91 11.73 -12.15
C GLY A 378 -20.53 11.17 -10.85
N GLN A 379 -21.66 10.46 -10.96
CA GLN A 379 -22.33 9.86 -9.80
C GLN A 379 -21.55 8.69 -9.16
N ALA A 380 -20.65 8.04 -9.90
CA ALA A 380 -19.81 6.97 -9.38
C ALA A 380 -18.45 7.47 -8.82
N ARG A 381 -18.28 8.79 -8.63
CA ARG A 381 -17.03 9.43 -8.15
C ARG A 381 -16.46 8.90 -6.84
N HIS A 382 -17.29 8.26 -6.01
CA HIS A 382 -16.92 7.67 -4.72
C HIS A 382 -16.99 6.13 -4.70
N ARG A 383 -17.06 5.47 -5.87
CA ARG A 383 -17.18 3.99 -5.94
C ARG A 383 -15.99 3.25 -5.34
N ALA A 384 -14.77 3.78 -5.47
CA ALA A 384 -13.55 3.08 -5.08
C ALA A 384 -12.87 3.71 -3.86
N SER A 385 -12.22 2.87 -3.08
CA SER A 385 -11.37 3.26 -1.96
C SER A 385 -9.91 2.89 -2.27
N THR A 386 -8.98 3.46 -1.52
CA THR A 386 -7.59 2.99 -1.46
C THR A 386 -7.29 2.44 -0.08
N PHE A 387 -6.64 1.28 0.00
CA PHE A 387 -5.96 0.88 1.22
C PHE A 387 -4.68 1.71 1.36
N ARG A 388 -4.44 2.22 2.55
CA ARG A 388 -3.32 3.11 2.89
C ARG A 388 -2.73 2.70 4.23
N VAL A 389 -1.41 2.65 4.34
CA VAL A 389 -0.68 2.25 5.56
C VAL A 389 0.74 2.81 5.52
N GLY A 390 1.34 3.09 6.68
CA GLY A 390 2.75 3.45 6.81
C GLY A 390 3.68 2.24 6.68
N ALA A 391 4.99 2.50 6.62
CA ALA A 391 5.96 1.43 6.48
C ALA A 391 5.97 0.46 7.68
N LEU A 392 6.06 -0.83 7.39
CA LEU A 392 6.69 -1.80 8.28
C LEU A 392 8.19 -1.52 8.29
N ASN A 393 8.76 -1.48 9.48
CA ASN A 393 10.16 -1.17 9.63
C ASN A 393 11.02 -2.41 9.31
N SER A 394 11.98 -2.26 8.39
CA SER A 394 12.83 -3.36 7.94
C SER A 394 14.02 -3.67 8.87
N GLY A 395 14.20 -2.89 9.95
CA GLY A 395 15.25 -3.04 10.95
C GLY A 395 14.81 -3.67 12.28
N MET A 396 13.50 -3.85 12.55
CA MET A 396 13.05 -4.66 13.69
C MET A 396 11.76 -5.45 13.39
N TRP A 397 11.91 -6.75 13.21
CA TRP A 397 10.83 -7.69 12.91
C TRP A 397 11.16 -9.13 13.34
N TYR A 398 10.17 -9.83 13.88
CA TYR A 398 10.22 -11.25 14.15
C TYR A 398 9.62 -12.04 12.99
N VAL A 399 10.32 -13.08 12.56
CA VAL A 399 9.89 -14.02 11.53
C VAL A 399 9.79 -15.43 12.08
N SER A 400 8.59 -16.00 12.01
CA SER A 400 8.34 -17.41 12.29
C SER A 400 8.98 -18.28 11.20
N ALA A 401 9.56 -19.42 11.56
CA ALA A 401 10.25 -20.33 10.63
C ALA A 401 9.31 -21.10 9.68
N THR A 402 8.52 -20.40 8.86
CA THR A 402 7.49 -20.97 8.00
C THR A 402 7.89 -21.00 6.52
N HIS A 403 7.17 -21.78 5.72
CA HIS A 403 7.31 -21.78 4.27
C HIS A 403 6.93 -20.44 3.64
N ALA A 404 6.03 -19.64 4.25
CA ALA A 404 5.74 -18.29 3.76
C ALA A 404 6.88 -17.31 4.04
N SER A 405 7.43 -17.36 5.25
CA SER A 405 8.64 -16.63 5.62
C SER A 405 9.84 -17.00 4.74
N LEU A 406 10.02 -18.28 4.43
CA LEU A 406 11.09 -18.75 3.55
C LEU A 406 10.94 -18.20 2.12
N ARG A 407 9.70 -18.10 1.61
CA ARG A 407 9.41 -17.44 0.33
C ARG A 407 9.70 -15.93 0.41
N LEU A 408 9.33 -15.25 1.50
CA LEU A 408 9.64 -13.82 1.68
C LEU A 408 11.15 -13.56 1.63
N MET A 409 11.94 -14.33 2.39
CA MET A 409 13.40 -14.19 2.41
C MET A 409 14.02 -14.44 1.02
N LYS A 410 13.56 -15.48 0.30
CA LYS A 410 13.99 -15.76 -1.08
C LYS A 410 13.63 -14.65 -2.07
N ILE A 411 12.42 -14.12 -2.00
CA ILE A 411 11.97 -13.04 -2.89
C ILE A 411 12.80 -11.79 -2.62
N MET A 412 12.90 -11.37 -1.35
CA MET A 412 13.70 -10.21 -0.97
C MET A 412 15.17 -10.38 -1.37
N ALA A 413 15.80 -11.52 -1.10
CA ALA A 413 17.18 -11.80 -1.51
C ALA A 413 17.37 -11.76 -3.04
N HIS A 414 16.38 -12.14 -3.84
CA HIS A 414 16.41 -11.97 -5.29
C HIS A 414 16.31 -10.49 -5.68
N ARG A 415 15.26 -9.78 -5.22
CA ARG A 415 15.02 -8.37 -5.57
C ARG A 415 16.21 -7.48 -5.19
N MET A 416 16.73 -7.62 -3.97
CA MET A 416 17.93 -6.93 -3.47
C MET A 416 19.21 -7.20 -4.28
N ALA A 417 19.24 -8.26 -5.10
CA ALA A 417 20.37 -8.62 -5.96
C ALA A 417 20.16 -8.31 -7.45
N THR A 418 18.94 -7.91 -7.87
CA THR A 418 18.59 -7.70 -9.29
C THR A 418 17.86 -6.38 -9.58
N GLU A 419 17.40 -5.66 -8.56
CA GLU A 419 16.68 -4.40 -8.67
C GLU A 419 17.41 -3.30 -7.89
N ASP A 420 17.37 -2.07 -8.39
CA ASP A 420 17.80 -0.88 -7.66
C ASP A 420 16.66 -0.46 -6.71
N LEU A 421 16.70 -1.00 -5.49
CA LEU A 421 15.55 -1.02 -4.57
C LEU A 421 16.01 -0.91 -3.12
N TRP A 422 15.51 0.08 -2.39
CA TRP A 422 15.74 0.21 -0.95
C TRP A 422 15.08 -0.95 -0.17
N ASP A 423 15.77 -1.47 0.85
CA ASP A 423 15.34 -2.66 1.59
C ASP A 423 13.99 -2.46 2.31
N GLN A 424 13.72 -1.26 2.82
CA GLN A 424 12.44 -0.96 3.45
C GLN A 424 11.29 -0.89 2.43
N SER A 425 11.44 -0.18 1.31
CA SER A 425 10.42 -0.13 0.26
C SER A 425 10.16 -1.52 -0.32
N GLY A 426 11.21 -2.32 -0.57
CA GLY A 426 11.08 -3.71 -1.02
C GLY A 426 10.30 -4.59 -0.05
N TYR A 427 10.64 -4.55 1.23
CA TYR A 427 9.97 -5.31 2.30
C TYR A 427 8.48 -4.97 2.39
N ASN A 428 8.13 -3.69 2.26
CA ASN A 428 6.74 -3.22 2.24
C ASN A 428 5.99 -3.63 0.96
N LEU A 429 6.64 -3.56 -0.21
CA LEU A 429 6.06 -3.97 -1.50
C LEU A 429 5.69 -5.47 -1.54
N GLU A 430 6.45 -6.35 -0.87
CA GLU A 430 6.16 -7.79 -0.81
C GLU A 430 5.12 -8.19 0.25
N LEU A 431 4.97 -7.39 1.31
CA LEU A 431 4.08 -7.68 2.44
C LEU A 431 2.69 -7.08 2.26
N TRP A 432 2.56 -5.81 1.87
CA TRP A 432 1.25 -5.16 1.79
C TRP A 432 0.42 -5.55 0.57
N PHE A 433 1.07 -5.80 -0.56
CA PHE A 433 0.39 -5.95 -1.84
C PHE A 433 0.15 -7.42 -2.21
N ALA A 434 -0.90 -7.65 -3.00
CA ALA A 434 -1.24 -8.97 -3.48
C ALA A 434 -0.26 -9.43 -4.59
N SER A 435 -0.20 -10.74 -4.81
CA SER A 435 0.47 -11.27 -6.01
C SER A 435 -0.22 -10.78 -7.27
N ARG A 436 0.52 -10.64 -8.37
CA ARG A 436 0.04 -10.07 -9.64
C ARG A 436 0.86 -10.64 -10.78
N ASP A 437 0.26 -10.96 -11.92
CA ASP A 437 0.99 -11.46 -13.09
C ASP A 437 2.04 -12.53 -12.71
N ALA A 438 3.30 -12.39 -13.14
CA ALA A 438 4.42 -13.23 -12.71
C ALA A 438 4.94 -12.92 -11.28
N HIS A 439 4.68 -11.73 -10.74
CA HIS A 439 5.12 -11.31 -9.41
C HIS A 439 4.32 -12.05 -8.33
N MET A 440 4.88 -13.15 -7.82
CA MET A 440 4.30 -13.90 -6.71
C MET A 440 4.94 -13.44 -5.40
N THR A 441 4.14 -12.81 -4.53
CA THR A 441 4.56 -12.38 -3.18
C THR A 441 4.66 -13.58 -2.23
N SER A 442 5.23 -13.38 -1.04
CA SER A 442 5.45 -14.46 -0.06
C SER A 442 4.17 -15.22 0.35
N GLY A 443 3.05 -14.49 0.43
CA GLY A 443 1.82 -14.95 1.08
C GLY A 443 1.91 -15.01 2.61
N ALA A 444 2.89 -14.32 3.21
CA ALA A 444 3.09 -14.26 4.65
C ALA A 444 2.00 -13.43 5.34
N THR A 445 1.55 -13.90 6.50
CA THR A 445 0.67 -13.18 7.41
C THR A 445 1.44 -12.17 8.26
N ILE A 446 0.82 -11.04 8.56
CA ILE A 446 1.45 -9.88 9.21
C ILE A 446 0.73 -9.59 10.53
N ARG A 447 1.51 -9.40 11.59
CA ARG A 447 1.09 -8.71 12.81
C ARG A 447 1.90 -7.45 13.06
N ILE A 448 1.23 -6.38 13.49
CA ILE A 448 1.87 -5.18 14.03
C ILE A 448 2.16 -5.39 15.51
N MET A 449 3.42 -5.16 15.91
CA MET A 449 3.81 -5.15 17.33
C MET A 449 3.15 -3.95 18.06
N ASP A 450 2.89 -4.04 19.37
CA ASP A 450 2.28 -2.92 20.11
C ASP A 450 3.20 -1.68 20.04
N PRO A 451 2.72 -0.53 19.52
CA PRO A 451 3.58 0.60 19.15
C PRO A 451 4.18 1.35 20.33
N PHE A 452 3.73 1.08 21.56
CA PHE A 452 4.37 1.60 22.77
C PHE A 452 5.31 0.59 23.44
N CYS A 453 5.37 -0.64 22.95
CA CYS A 453 6.27 -1.69 23.44
C CYS A 453 7.44 -1.91 22.49
N PHE A 454 7.18 -1.96 21.19
CA PHE A 454 8.19 -1.99 20.14
C PHE A 454 7.99 -0.70 19.33
N MET A 455 8.72 0.35 19.69
CA MET A 455 8.43 1.72 19.25
C MET A 455 9.51 2.28 18.31
N ASN A 456 9.06 3.07 17.34
CA ASN A 456 9.96 3.96 16.62
C ASN A 456 10.27 5.20 17.47
N SER A 457 11.41 5.84 17.22
CA SER A 457 11.85 7.01 18.01
C SER A 457 10.91 8.22 17.93
N LYS A 458 10.09 8.37 16.87
CA LYS A 458 9.05 9.41 16.80
C LYS A 458 7.98 9.21 17.87
N VAL A 459 7.51 7.97 18.07
CA VAL A 459 6.59 7.63 19.18
C VAL A 459 7.22 7.89 20.54
N MET A 460 8.50 7.56 20.74
CA MET A 460 9.21 7.80 22.01
C MET A 460 9.23 9.30 22.37
N PHE A 461 9.79 10.14 21.50
CA PHE A 461 10.06 11.55 21.82
C PHE A 461 8.84 12.47 21.67
N ARG A 462 7.81 12.09 20.88
CA ARG A 462 6.60 12.90 20.67
C ARG A 462 5.35 12.43 21.41
N ILE A 463 5.27 11.16 21.81
CA ILE A 463 4.10 10.62 22.52
C ILE A 463 4.49 10.18 23.94
N VAL A 464 5.44 9.27 24.08
CA VAL A 464 5.78 8.64 25.38
C VAL A 464 6.33 9.67 26.38
N ARG A 465 7.30 10.50 25.96
CA ARG A 465 7.83 11.63 26.76
C ARG A 465 6.71 12.53 27.31
N HIS A 466 5.74 12.90 26.48
CA HIS A 466 4.70 13.88 26.80
C HIS A 466 3.46 13.28 27.48
N THR A 467 3.35 11.95 27.60
CA THR A 467 2.15 11.26 28.10
C THR A 467 2.37 10.61 29.46
N ALA A 468 1.81 11.21 30.52
CA ALA A 468 2.01 10.78 31.91
C ALA A 468 1.45 9.37 32.26
N SER A 469 0.74 8.68 31.36
CA SER A 469 0.38 7.25 31.49
C SER A 469 1.40 6.29 30.85
N LEU A 470 2.29 6.79 29.97
CA LEU A 470 3.29 6.00 29.23
C LEU A 470 4.73 6.17 29.76
N GLN A 471 4.95 7.07 30.72
CA GLN A 471 6.25 7.29 31.36
C GLN A 471 6.68 6.09 32.22
N ARG A 472 7.99 5.94 32.43
CA ARG A 472 8.68 4.80 33.09
C ARG A 472 8.03 4.31 34.38
N GLU A 473 7.50 5.24 35.16
CA GLU A 473 6.84 4.99 36.46
C GLU A 473 5.58 4.11 36.35
N LYS A 474 5.02 3.96 35.14
CA LYS A 474 3.85 3.14 34.82
C LYS A 474 4.09 2.14 33.69
N HIS A 475 4.94 2.50 32.72
CA HIS A 475 5.16 1.74 31.50
C HIS A 475 6.64 1.70 31.13
N THR A 476 7.16 0.50 30.90
CA THR A 476 8.51 0.29 30.34
C THR A 476 8.34 -0.40 28.98
N PRO A 477 8.92 0.14 27.89
CA PRO A 477 8.86 -0.49 26.59
C PRO A 477 9.75 -1.75 26.55
N VAL A 478 9.71 -2.45 25.43
CA VAL A 478 10.58 -3.59 25.13
C VAL A 478 11.83 -3.11 24.41
N ALA A 479 11.63 -2.32 23.35
CA ALA A 479 12.69 -1.74 22.54
C ALA A 479 12.25 -0.44 21.86
N MET A 480 13.22 0.45 21.59
CA MET A 480 13.08 1.59 20.67
C MET A 480 14.08 1.46 19.51
N HIS A 481 13.61 1.68 18.28
CA HIS A 481 14.46 1.85 17.08
C HIS A 481 14.67 3.35 16.76
N ALA A 482 15.93 3.76 16.54
CA ALA A 482 16.31 5.15 16.32
C ALA A 482 16.19 5.64 14.86
N ASN A 483 15.13 5.25 14.15
CA ASN A 483 14.99 5.49 12.70
C ASN A 483 14.54 6.90 12.26
N TYR A 484 13.92 7.69 13.15
CA TYR A 484 13.25 8.96 12.79
C TYR A 484 14.05 10.23 13.10
N HIS A 485 15.29 10.10 13.55
CA HIS A 485 16.13 11.23 13.96
C HIS A 485 17.54 11.07 13.39
N THR A 486 18.19 12.17 13.03
CA THR A 486 19.57 12.16 12.51
C THR A 486 20.58 11.88 13.62
N ASP A 487 20.34 12.38 14.83
CA ASP A 487 21.16 12.18 16.03
C ASP A 487 20.90 10.81 16.71
N LYS A 488 20.85 9.74 15.90
CA LYS A 488 20.47 8.38 16.31
C LYS A 488 21.14 7.92 17.61
N GLU A 489 22.46 8.02 17.67
CA GLU A 489 23.25 7.59 18.82
C GLU A 489 22.88 8.40 20.08
N HIS A 490 22.72 9.71 19.95
CA HIS A 490 22.29 10.56 21.05
C HIS A 490 20.89 10.18 21.54
N LYS A 491 19.92 9.98 20.63
CA LYS A 491 18.58 9.48 21.01
C LYS A 491 18.65 8.14 21.76
N ILE A 492 19.51 7.22 21.33
CA ILE A 492 19.74 5.93 22.01
C ILE A 492 20.32 6.14 23.41
N GLN A 493 21.32 7.02 23.57
CA GLN A 493 21.92 7.37 24.85
C GLN A 493 20.87 7.97 25.81
N LEU A 494 20.07 8.95 25.38
CA LEU A 494 19.03 9.57 26.22
C LEU A 494 17.98 8.55 26.71
N VAL A 495 17.59 7.60 25.86
CA VAL A 495 16.63 6.54 26.20
C VAL A 495 17.26 5.50 27.13
N HIS A 496 18.54 5.19 26.97
CA HIS A 496 19.30 4.34 27.89
C HIS A 496 19.42 5.00 29.28
N GLU A 497 19.79 6.28 29.35
CA GLU A 497 19.86 7.02 30.61
C GLU A 497 18.51 7.06 31.32
N TYR A 498 17.42 7.31 30.58
CA TYR A 498 16.08 7.34 31.15
C TYR A 498 15.62 5.98 31.68
N TYR A 499 15.74 4.89 30.92
CA TYR A 499 15.21 3.58 31.36
C TYR A 499 16.19 2.77 32.23
N THR A 500 17.47 2.69 31.84
CA THR A 500 18.49 1.88 32.54
C THR A 500 19.02 2.59 33.78
N ASN A 501 19.55 3.81 33.60
CA ASN A 501 20.20 4.57 34.68
C ASN A 501 19.20 5.39 35.53
N LYS A 502 17.91 5.39 35.12
CA LYS A 502 16.78 6.00 35.84
C LYS A 502 16.87 7.52 35.97
N ALA A 503 17.49 8.17 34.99
CA ALA A 503 17.57 9.64 34.87
C ALA A 503 16.18 10.31 34.88
N PRO A 504 16.04 11.59 35.28
CA PRO A 504 14.76 12.29 35.20
C PRO A 504 14.25 12.38 33.75
N ILE A 505 12.94 12.58 33.57
CA ILE A 505 12.37 12.66 32.21
C ILE A 505 12.89 13.85 31.39
N SER A 506 13.44 14.88 32.05
CA SER A 506 14.16 15.98 31.41
C SER A 506 15.41 15.54 30.65
N THR A 507 15.87 14.31 30.81
CA THR A 507 16.91 13.70 29.95
C THR A 507 16.39 13.35 28.55
N LEU A 508 15.07 13.32 28.31
CA LEU A 508 14.49 13.14 26.98
C LEU A 508 14.22 14.47 26.24
N GLU A 509 14.67 15.60 26.77
CA GLU A 509 14.58 16.90 26.10
C GLU A 509 15.42 16.92 24.82
N CYS A 510 14.89 17.56 23.78
CA CYS A 510 15.53 17.67 22.46
C CYS A 510 14.81 18.71 21.60
N ASP A 511 15.58 19.44 20.79
CA ASP A 511 15.16 20.68 20.15
C ASP A 511 14.47 20.49 18.77
N VAL A 512 14.85 19.44 18.05
CA VAL A 512 14.35 19.13 16.69
C VAL A 512 13.49 17.87 16.71
N GLY A 513 12.34 17.91 16.01
CA GLY A 513 11.42 16.77 15.85
C GLY A 513 10.56 16.40 17.07
N CYS A 514 10.98 16.77 18.29
CA CYS A 514 10.44 16.24 19.55
C CYS A 514 9.13 16.89 20.09
N ALA A 515 8.42 17.69 19.29
CA ALA A 515 7.26 18.46 19.75
C ALA A 515 6.01 17.61 20.02
N SER A 516 5.30 17.91 21.12
CA SER A 516 4.07 17.23 21.55
C SER A 516 2.87 17.42 20.61
N GLY A 517 2.89 18.46 19.76
CA GLY A 517 1.89 18.72 18.72
C GLY A 517 2.00 17.76 17.54
N LEU A 518 1.80 16.46 17.77
CA LEU A 518 1.74 15.45 16.72
C LEU A 518 0.35 15.49 16.05
N LYS A 519 0.32 15.72 14.74
CA LYS A 519 -0.86 15.56 13.90
C LYS A 519 -1.01 14.09 13.47
N SER A 520 -2.23 13.63 13.29
CA SER A 520 -2.49 12.36 12.61
C SER A 520 -2.14 12.39 11.12
N ILE A 521 -1.94 11.22 10.51
CA ILE A 521 -1.77 11.04 9.06
C ILE A 521 -2.89 11.72 8.26
N VAL A 522 -4.13 11.63 8.76
CA VAL A 522 -5.31 12.24 8.13
C VAL A 522 -5.25 13.77 8.19
N GLU A 523 -4.79 14.35 9.30
CA GLU A 523 -4.67 15.81 9.47
C GLU A 523 -3.49 16.42 8.70
N LEU A 524 -2.37 15.70 8.57
CA LEU A 524 -1.24 16.10 7.73
C LEU A 524 -1.67 16.24 6.27
N GLU A 525 -2.39 15.23 5.77
CA GLU A 525 -2.77 15.16 4.36
C GLU A 525 -4.07 15.89 4.02
N ALA A 526 -4.89 16.28 5.00
CA ALA A 526 -6.19 16.93 4.76
C ALA A 526 -6.12 18.15 3.81
N ALA A 527 -5.04 18.95 3.91
CA ALA A 527 -4.82 20.11 3.04
C ALA A 527 -4.37 19.75 1.60
N HIS A 528 -3.88 18.53 1.41
CA HIS A 528 -3.31 18.02 0.16
C HIS A 528 -4.15 16.88 -0.46
N MET A 529 -5.25 16.48 0.18
CA MET A 529 -6.05 15.31 -0.16
C MET A 529 -6.60 15.33 -1.59
N SER A 530 -6.90 16.53 -2.12
CA SER A 530 -7.21 16.72 -3.55
C SER A 530 -6.06 16.25 -4.43
N ASN A 531 -4.85 16.74 -4.17
CA ASN A 531 -3.66 16.48 -4.97
C ASN A 531 -3.26 15.00 -4.90
N ILE A 532 -3.38 14.41 -3.70
CA ILE A 532 -3.13 12.99 -3.41
C ILE A 532 -4.12 12.09 -4.18
N ASN A 533 -5.38 12.51 -4.34
CA ASN A 533 -6.34 11.80 -5.18
C ASN A 533 -6.15 12.09 -6.68
N ASP A 534 -5.85 13.33 -7.06
CA ASP A 534 -5.69 13.74 -8.48
C ASP A 534 -4.47 13.06 -9.13
N GLY A 535 -3.37 12.89 -8.38
CA GLY A 535 -2.21 12.10 -8.83
C GLY A 535 -2.50 10.61 -8.98
N PHE A 536 -3.37 10.05 -8.12
CA PHE A 536 -3.83 8.66 -8.23
C PHE A 536 -4.77 8.46 -9.45
N ILE A 537 -5.67 9.42 -9.69
CA ILE A 537 -6.64 9.41 -10.79
C ILE A 537 -5.96 9.62 -12.15
N GLY A 538 -5.01 10.55 -12.25
CA GLY A 538 -4.35 10.93 -13.49
C GLY A 538 -3.24 10.00 -13.97
N SER A 539 -2.93 8.93 -13.23
CA SER A 539 -1.88 7.98 -13.60
C SER A 539 -2.19 7.21 -14.89
N LYS A 540 -1.12 6.87 -15.61
CA LYS A 540 -1.13 6.28 -16.96
C LYS A 540 -0.03 5.23 -17.16
N ASN A 541 0.44 4.58 -16.10
CA ASN A 541 1.44 3.52 -16.26
C ASN A 541 0.72 2.19 -16.51
N TRP A 542 0.81 1.64 -17.72
CA TRP A 542 0.23 0.32 -18.04
C TRP A 542 1.24 -0.63 -18.70
N LYS A 543 2.53 -0.42 -18.47
CA LYS A 543 3.60 -1.22 -19.08
C LYS A 543 3.57 -2.67 -18.60
N LEU A 544 3.48 -2.87 -17.28
CA LEU A 544 3.54 -4.19 -16.64
C LEU A 544 2.27 -4.98 -16.96
N GLY A 545 1.11 -4.37 -16.70
CA GLY A 545 -0.20 -4.95 -17.00
C GLY A 545 -0.32 -5.34 -18.47
N LYS A 546 0.08 -4.48 -19.42
CA LYS A 546 0.00 -4.75 -20.87
C LYS A 546 0.92 -5.88 -21.33
N GLU A 547 2.12 -5.99 -20.78
CA GLU A 547 3.05 -7.07 -21.13
C GLU A 547 2.51 -8.44 -20.67
N ALA A 548 1.94 -8.51 -19.46
CA ALA A 548 1.30 -9.72 -18.96
C ALA A 548 -0.05 -10.02 -19.63
N ALA A 549 -0.80 -8.99 -20.02
CA ALA A 549 -2.09 -9.10 -20.73
C ALA A 549 -1.97 -9.63 -22.17
N SER A 550 -0.75 -9.86 -22.67
CA SER A 550 -0.45 -10.38 -24.01
C SER A 550 -1.12 -11.72 -24.35
N SER A 551 -1.44 -12.55 -23.34
CA SER A 551 -2.23 -13.78 -23.52
C SER A 551 -3.31 -14.01 -22.44
N CYS A 552 -3.37 -13.15 -21.41
CA CYS A 552 -4.16 -13.30 -20.18
C CYS A 552 -3.92 -14.58 -19.35
N LYS A 553 -3.12 -15.54 -19.83
CA LYS A 553 -2.88 -16.80 -19.13
C LYS A 553 -1.96 -16.61 -17.92
N PRO A 554 -2.13 -17.42 -16.85
CA PRO A 554 -1.22 -17.44 -15.72
C PRO A 554 0.26 -17.56 -16.13
N LYS A 555 1.05 -16.55 -15.77
CA LYS A 555 2.52 -16.61 -15.91
C LYS A 555 3.11 -17.49 -14.79
N ARG A 556 4.27 -18.09 -15.05
CA ARG A 556 5.05 -18.76 -13.99
C ARG A 556 5.55 -17.71 -12.99
N ALA A 557 5.46 -18.02 -11.69
CA ALA A 557 5.99 -17.17 -10.63
C ALA A 557 7.47 -16.80 -10.89
N TRP A 558 7.75 -15.50 -10.91
CA TRP A 558 9.06 -14.89 -11.21
C TRP A 558 9.71 -15.40 -12.51
N ASP A 559 8.91 -15.79 -13.51
CA ASP A 559 9.32 -16.47 -14.74
C ASP A 559 10.12 -17.79 -14.51
N GLY A 560 10.17 -18.28 -13.26
CA GLY A 560 11.05 -19.36 -12.83
C GLY A 560 12.47 -18.97 -12.40
N LYS A 561 12.76 -17.66 -12.26
CA LYS A 561 14.05 -17.12 -11.77
C LYS A 561 14.35 -17.47 -10.30
N ILE A 562 13.31 -17.71 -9.50
CA ILE A 562 13.41 -18.08 -8.07
C ILE A 562 12.85 -19.50 -7.88
N ASP A 563 13.53 -20.32 -7.09
CA ASP A 563 13.17 -21.72 -6.80
C ASP A 563 12.39 -21.88 -5.48
N GLY A 564 11.68 -23.00 -5.33
CA GLY A 564 11.00 -23.34 -4.07
C GLY A 564 9.83 -22.42 -3.68
N LEU A 565 9.33 -21.61 -4.62
CA LEU A 565 8.22 -20.66 -4.40
C LEU A 565 6.83 -21.28 -4.25
N ASN A 566 6.72 -22.61 -4.22
CA ASN A 566 5.44 -23.31 -4.12
C ASN A 566 4.65 -22.90 -2.85
N ARG A 567 3.33 -22.80 -3.00
CA ARG A 567 2.39 -22.50 -1.91
C ARG A 567 1.57 -23.73 -1.55
N THR A 568 1.33 -23.91 -0.26
CA THR A 568 0.35 -24.84 0.29
C THR A 568 -0.94 -24.07 0.54
N LEU A 569 -2.08 -24.63 0.17
CA LEU A 569 -3.41 -24.09 0.47
C LEU A 569 -4.10 -25.03 1.46
N HIS A 570 -4.74 -24.51 2.51
CA HIS A 570 -5.36 -25.33 3.56
C HIS A 570 -6.74 -25.85 3.12
N LEU A 571 -6.73 -26.68 2.07
CA LEU A 571 -7.93 -27.18 1.40
C LEU A 571 -8.82 -28.03 2.31
N ILE A 572 -10.13 -27.80 2.24
CA ILE A 572 -11.13 -28.59 2.94
C ILE A 572 -11.16 -30.02 2.39
N ARG A 573 -10.89 -30.99 3.28
CA ARG A 573 -10.73 -32.40 2.93
C ARG A 573 -12.10 -33.06 2.72
N ALA A 574 -12.15 -34.11 1.90
CA ALA A 574 -13.40 -34.80 1.55
C ALA A 574 -14.24 -35.26 2.77
N LYS A 575 -13.60 -35.64 3.88
CA LYS A 575 -14.25 -36.03 5.14
C LYS A 575 -14.93 -34.89 5.91
N ASP A 576 -14.56 -33.64 5.61
CA ASP A 576 -14.98 -32.43 6.32
C ASP A 576 -16.05 -31.65 5.53
N ARG A 577 -16.50 -32.19 4.38
CA ARG A 577 -17.49 -31.60 3.47
C ARG A 577 -18.91 -31.67 4.03
N VAL A 578 -19.60 -30.53 4.03
CA VAL A 578 -20.92 -30.41 4.67
C VAL A 578 -22.09 -31.00 3.87
N CYS A 579 -22.08 -30.98 2.53
CA CYS A 579 -23.23 -31.47 1.75
C CYS A 579 -23.27 -33.00 1.60
N THR A 580 -22.30 -33.71 2.19
CA THR A 580 -22.23 -35.18 2.26
C THR A 580 -22.31 -35.74 3.69
N GLY A 581 -22.25 -34.87 4.70
CA GLY A 581 -22.28 -35.26 6.12
C GLY A 581 -23.68 -35.13 6.75
N ASN A 582 -23.91 -35.81 7.87
CA ASN A 582 -25.14 -35.65 8.67
C ASN A 582 -25.07 -34.39 9.54
N VAL A 583 -25.00 -33.22 8.90
CA VAL A 583 -24.89 -31.90 9.54
C VAL A 583 -26.27 -31.26 9.68
N ASN A 584 -26.56 -30.63 10.81
CA ASN A 584 -27.83 -29.90 11.01
C ASN A 584 -27.82 -28.57 10.24
N MET A 585 -28.27 -28.58 8.99
CA MET A 585 -28.24 -27.42 8.09
C MET A 585 -29.49 -26.54 8.19
N LYS A 586 -29.34 -25.21 8.06
CA LYS A 586 -30.49 -24.32 7.84
C LYS A 586 -31.07 -24.56 6.43
N LYS A 587 -32.40 -24.39 6.26
CA LYS A 587 -33.13 -24.66 5.01
C LYS A 587 -32.55 -24.01 3.74
N THR A 588 -31.92 -22.83 3.85
CA THR A 588 -31.22 -22.21 2.70
C THR A 588 -29.94 -22.98 2.33
N ALA A 589 -29.13 -23.37 3.32
CA ALA A 589 -27.90 -24.14 3.06
C ALA A 589 -28.23 -25.56 2.53
N GLN A 590 -29.29 -26.20 3.03
CA GLN A 590 -29.79 -27.45 2.45
C GLN A 590 -30.11 -27.31 0.96
N LYS A 591 -30.91 -26.30 0.55
CA LYS A 591 -31.20 -26.06 -0.87
C LYS A 591 -29.95 -25.83 -1.72
N ILE A 592 -28.92 -25.19 -1.17
CA ILE A 592 -27.63 -25.00 -1.86
C ILE A 592 -26.97 -26.36 -2.07
N CYS A 593 -26.85 -27.19 -1.03
CA CYS A 593 -26.33 -28.56 -1.14
C CYS A 593 -27.12 -29.44 -2.12
N ASP A 594 -28.45 -29.37 -2.09
CA ASP A 594 -29.33 -30.09 -3.02
C ASP A 594 -28.98 -29.72 -4.47
N VAL A 595 -28.74 -28.43 -4.75
CA VAL A 595 -28.33 -27.93 -6.08
C VAL A 595 -26.90 -28.37 -6.45
N LEU A 596 -25.94 -28.21 -5.54
CA LEU A 596 -24.53 -28.61 -5.74
C LEU A 596 -24.39 -30.11 -6.07
N ASN A 597 -25.28 -30.95 -5.52
CA ASN A 597 -25.22 -32.40 -5.67
C ASN A 597 -26.13 -32.96 -6.79
N SER A 598 -27.15 -32.23 -7.26
CA SER A 598 -28.15 -32.77 -8.22
C SER A 598 -28.41 -31.94 -9.48
N LYS A 599 -27.98 -30.67 -9.54
CA LYS A 599 -28.24 -29.78 -10.69
C LYS A 599 -26.99 -29.25 -11.39
N LEU A 600 -25.81 -29.34 -10.76
CA LEU A 600 -24.55 -28.88 -11.33
C LEU A 600 -23.69 -30.05 -11.83
N GLU A 601 -23.00 -29.82 -12.94
CA GLU A 601 -21.96 -30.70 -13.49
C GLU A 601 -20.64 -29.92 -13.42
N VAL A 602 -19.85 -30.20 -12.39
CA VAL A 602 -18.59 -29.49 -12.05
C VAL A 602 -17.52 -30.54 -11.75
N GLY A 603 -16.46 -30.58 -12.56
CA GLY A 603 -15.32 -31.49 -12.35
C GLY A 603 -14.47 -31.14 -11.12
N GLU A 604 -13.60 -32.06 -10.68
CA GLU A 604 -12.80 -31.90 -9.44
C GLU A 604 -11.85 -30.69 -9.42
N GLN A 605 -11.51 -30.13 -10.60
CA GLN A 605 -10.67 -28.95 -10.75
C GLN A 605 -11.44 -27.71 -11.26
N GLU A 606 -12.75 -27.82 -11.44
CA GLU A 606 -13.59 -26.71 -11.88
C GLU A 606 -14.22 -25.97 -10.69
N ASP A 607 -14.40 -24.67 -10.85
CA ASP A 607 -15.13 -23.84 -9.88
C ASP A 607 -16.61 -23.71 -10.25
N VAL A 608 -17.48 -23.66 -9.24
CA VAL A 608 -18.89 -23.28 -9.34
C VAL A 608 -18.98 -21.79 -9.71
N ILE A 609 -19.84 -21.40 -10.65
CA ILE A 609 -20.09 -19.98 -10.93
C ILE A 609 -21.31 -19.53 -10.11
N LEU A 610 -21.11 -18.61 -9.18
CA LEU A 610 -22.16 -18.06 -8.33
C LEU A 610 -22.56 -16.66 -8.80
N VAL A 611 -23.85 -16.48 -9.07
CA VAL A 611 -24.47 -15.16 -9.26
C VAL A 611 -25.51 -14.94 -8.16
N VAL A 612 -25.53 -13.76 -7.56
CA VAL A 612 -26.53 -13.36 -6.55
C VAL A 612 -27.13 -12.03 -6.98
N ALA A 613 -28.46 -11.99 -7.06
CA ALA A 613 -29.19 -10.93 -7.74
C ALA A 613 -30.50 -10.59 -7.00
N ASP A 614 -30.89 -9.31 -7.04
CA ASP A 614 -32.23 -8.84 -6.65
C ASP A 614 -32.98 -8.20 -7.83
N SER A 615 -34.23 -7.76 -7.65
CA SER A 615 -35.07 -7.23 -8.73
C SER A 615 -34.46 -6.04 -9.49
N GLN A 616 -33.52 -5.29 -8.90
CA GLN A 616 -32.81 -4.19 -9.59
C GLN A 616 -31.78 -4.69 -10.60
N ASP A 617 -31.36 -5.95 -10.51
CA ASP A 617 -30.37 -6.57 -11.38
C ASP A 617 -30.99 -7.25 -12.62
N ALA A 618 -32.31 -7.38 -12.71
CA ALA A 618 -33.01 -8.27 -13.65
C ALA A 618 -32.52 -8.19 -15.10
N GLY A 619 -32.48 -7.00 -15.70
CA GLY A 619 -32.03 -6.82 -17.10
C GLY A 619 -30.51 -7.00 -17.31
N ALA A 620 -29.70 -6.87 -16.25
CA ALA A 620 -28.26 -7.17 -16.30
C ALA A 620 -28.05 -8.69 -16.19
N LEU A 621 -28.79 -9.35 -15.29
CA LEU A 621 -28.82 -10.81 -15.13
C LEU A 621 -29.25 -11.51 -16.43
N GLU A 622 -30.34 -11.08 -17.07
CA GLU A 622 -30.75 -11.64 -18.38
C GLU A 622 -29.62 -11.61 -19.41
N LEU A 623 -28.91 -10.47 -19.49
CA LEU A 623 -27.82 -10.27 -20.42
C LEU A 623 -26.59 -11.13 -20.08
N LEU A 624 -26.22 -11.25 -18.80
CA LEU A 624 -25.16 -12.14 -18.33
C LEU A 624 -25.50 -13.62 -18.60
N LEU A 625 -26.74 -14.03 -18.33
CA LEU A 625 -27.20 -15.40 -18.54
C LEU A 625 -27.23 -15.77 -20.04
N GLU A 626 -27.70 -14.88 -20.91
CA GLU A 626 -27.71 -15.09 -22.37
C GLU A 626 -26.31 -15.02 -22.98
N ARG A 627 -25.58 -13.91 -22.77
CA ARG A 627 -24.37 -13.54 -23.54
C ARG A 627 -23.07 -14.01 -22.90
N GLY A 628 -23.05 -14.23 -21.59
CA GLY A 628 -21.92 -14.83 -20.88
C GLY A 628 -22.14 -16.32 -20.67
N ILE A 629 -23.04 -16.67 -19.75
CA ILE A 629 -23.18 -18.04 -19.23
C ILE A 629 -23.62 -19.04 -20.31
N LYS A 630 -24.72 -18.78 -21.02
CA LYS A 630 -25.24 -19.70 -22.04
C LYS A 630 -24.35 -19.74 -23.28
N LYS A 631 -23.83 -18.59 -23.73
CA LYS A 631 -22.93 -18.48 -24.89
C LYS A 631 -21.67 -19.34 -24.73
N HIS A 632 -21.07 -19.37 -23.53
CA HIS A 632 -19.84 -20.10 -23.24
C HIS A 632 -20.08 -21.51 -22.65
N GLY A 633 -21.32 -22.01 -22.66
CA GLY A 633 -21.67 -23.35 -22.16
C GLY A 633 -21.66 -23.51 -20.63
N LEU A 634 -21.48 -22.43 -19.88
CA LEU A 634 -21.24 -22.43 -18.43
C LEU A 634 -22.48 -22.73 -17.57
N GLY A 635 -23.67 -22.77 -18.16
CA GLY A 635 -24.94 -22.90 -17.41
C GLY A 635 -25.05 -24.15 -16.52
N LYS A 636 -24.33 -25.22 -16.83
CA LYS A 636 -24.23 -26.44 -16.01
C LYS A 636 -23.32 -26.31 -14.78
N ARG A 637 -22.48 -25.28 -14.74
CA ARG A 637 -21.62 -24.92 -13.61
C ARG A 637 -22.13 -23.71 -12.83
N THR A 638 -23.17 -23.04 -13.32
CA THR A 638 -23.72 -21.81 -12.74
C THR A 638 -24.88 -22.06 -11.79
N VAL A 639 -24.88 -21.37 -10.65
CA VAL A 639 -26.01 -21.27 -9.72
C VAL A 639 -26.40 -19.80 -9.50
N VAL A 640 -27.70 -19.51 -9.59
CA VAL A 640 -28.29 -18.21 -9.21
C VAL A 640 -28.98 -18.35 -7.86
N VAL A 641 -28.68 -17.44 -6.93
CA VAL A 641 -29.31 -17.38 -5.60
C VAL A 641 -29.96 -16.02 -5.39
N SER A 642 -31.22 -16.03 -4.92
CA SER A 642 -32.00 -14.82 -4.70
C SER A 642 -33.08 -15.05 -3.64
N ASP A 643 -33.60 -13.99 -3.05
CA ASP A 643 -34.88 -13.97 -2.35
C ASP A 643 -36.05 -13.60 -3.28
N ASP A 644 -35.78 -12.95 -4.43
CA ASP A 644 -36.79 -12.49 -5.38
C ASP A 644 -37.34 -13.60 -6.30
N SER A 645 -38.66 -13.55 -6.53
CA SER A 645 -39.38 -14.49 -7.39
C SER A 645 -39.25 -14.18 -8.89
N GLU A 646 -38.92 -12.95 -9.28
CA GLU A 646 -38.69 -12.55 -10.67
C GLU A 646 -37.33 -13.05 -11.15
N ILE A 647 -36.29 -12.78 -10.36
CA ILE A 647 -34.94 -13.33 -10.55
C ILE A 647 -34.94 -14.86 -10.60
N THR A 648 -35.75 -15.51 -9.75
CA THR A 648 -35.95 -16.97 -9.79
C THR A 648 -36.50 -17.43 -11.15
N LYS A 649 -37.51 -16.75 -11.71
CA LYS A 649 -38.07 -17.11 -13.03
C LYS A 649 -37.08 -16.86 -14.17
N ILE A 650 -36.34 -15.75 -14.14
CA ILE A 650 -35.33 -15.39 -15.15
C ILE A 650 -34.23 -16.47 -15.22
N SER A 651 -33.74 -16.91 -14.08
CA SER A 651 -32.68 -17.92 -13.98
C SER A 651 -33.16 -19.34 -14.33
N GLU A 652 -34.37 -19.72 -13.92
CA GLU A 652 -35.00 -20.98 -14.34
C GLU A 652 -35.29 -21.00 -15.85
N ALA A 653 -35.77 -19.90 -16.44
CA ALA A 653 -36.01 -19.78 -17.88
C ALA A 653 -34.72 -19.81 -18.72
N ALA A 654 -33.59 -19.36 -18.16
CA ALA A 654 -32.27 -19.52 -18.77
C ALA A 654 -31.74 -20.96 -18.73
N GLY A 655 -32.39 -21.86 -17.98
CA GLY A 655 -31.97 -23.25 -17.78
C GLY A 655 -30.85 -23.41 -16.75
N VAL A 656 -30.68 -22.44 -15.85
CA VAL A 656 -29.60 -22.39 -14.86
C VAL A 656 -30.09 -22.86 -13.49
N ALA A 657 -29.21 -23.49 -12.69
CA ALA A 657 -29.59 -23.99 -11.39
C ALA A 657 -29.92 -22.82 -10.43
N THR A 658 -31.05 -22.91 -9.73
CA THR A 658 -31.61 -21.76 -9.01
C THR A 658 -31.98 -22.11 -7.56
N VAL A 659 -31.66 -21.23 -6.62
CA VAL A 659 -32.00 -21.34 -5.18
C VAL A 659 -32.75 -20.10 -4.71
N GLN A 660 -34.07 -20.20 -4.57
CA GLN A 660 -34.87 -19.15 -3.92
C GLN A 660 -34.81 -19.28 -2.38
N LYS A 661 -34.46 -18.20 -1.68
CA LYS A 661 -34.50 -18.07 -0.22
C LYS A 661 -35.89 -17.67 0.26
N SER A 662 -36.56 -18.58 0.96
CA SER A 662 -37.94 -18.41 1.45
C SER A 662 -38.00 -18.20 2.98
N SER A 663 -37.29 -17.21 3.51
CA SER A 663 -37.14 -16.95 4.95
C SER A 663 -37.12 -15.44 5.26
N LYS A 664 -36.73 -15.04 6.48
CA LYS A 664 -36.31 -13.64 6.74
C LYS A 664 -35.34 -13.19 5.62
N LYS A 665 -35.61 -11.99 5.09
CA LYS A 665 -34.81 -11.30 4.08
C LYS A 665 -33.37 -11.07 4.57
N LEU A 666 -32.43 -11.01 3.65
CA LEU A 666 -31.05 -10.55 3.85
C LEU A 666 -30.72 -9.56 2.73
N SER A 667 -29.77 -8.65 2.94
CA SER A 667 -29.22 -7.85 1.84
C SER A 667 -28.48 -8.73 0.82
N LYS A 668 -28.38 -8.28 -0.44
CA LYS A 668 -27.72 -9.01 -1.54
C LYS A 668 -26.32 -9.51 -1.13
N ALA A 669 -25.55 -8.63 -0.49
CA ALA A 669 -24.21 -8.91 0.05
C ALA A 669 -24.22 -9.99 1.16
N ALA A 670 -25.11 -9.90 2.15
CA ALA A 670 -25.19 -10.91 3.21
C ALA A 670 -25.66 -12.29 2.69
N LEU A 671 -26.57 -12.31 1.70
CA LEU A 671 -26.99 -13.55 1.03
C LEU A 671 -25.86 -14.17 0.20
N LYS A 672 -25.07 -13.35 -0.49
CA LYS A 672 -23.87 -13.75 -1.23
C LYS A 672 -22.85 -14.42 -0.31
N TRP A 673 -22.42 -13.77 0.76
CA TRP A 673 -21.38 -14.34 1.63
C TRP A 673 -21.85 -15.56 2.43
N TYR A 674 -23.13 -15.64 2.81
CA TYR A 674 -23.73 -16.88 3.34
C TYR A 674 -23.69 -18.04 2.31
N THR A 675 -23.93 -17.74 1.04
CA THR A 675 -23.91 -18.74 -0.04
C THR A 675 -22.49 -19.20 -0.35
N ILE A 676 -21.54 -18.26 -0.45
CA ILE A 676 -20.10 -18.52 -0.63
C ILE A 676 -19.59 -19.40 0.51
N HIS A 677 -19.87 -19.05 1.77
CA HIS A 677 -19.54 -19.86 2.94
C HIS A 677 -20.05 -21.30 2.82
N THR A 678 -21.31 -21.46 2.40
CA THR A 678 -21.93 -22.79 2.24
C THR A 678 -21.23 -23.64 1.16
N ILE A 679 -20.86 -23.05 0.02
CA ILE A 679 -20.18 -23.75 -1.08
C ILE A 679 -18.73 -24.13 -0.68
N LEU A 680 -18.00 -23.21 -0.04
CA LEU A 680 -16.63 -23.45 0.41
C LEU A 680 -16.56 -24.54 1.49
N ARG A 681 -17.54 -24.57 2.41
CA ARG A 681 -17.74 -25.63 3.42
C ARG A 681 -17.99 -27.01 2.79
N ASP A 682 -18.41 -27.10 1.53
CA ASP A 682 -18.51 -28.36 0.78
C ASP A 682 -17.21 -28.75 0.06
N GLY A 683 -16.12 -28.02 0.27
CA GLY A 683 -14.85 -28.28 -0.38
C GLY A 683 -14.87 -28.01 -1.89
N ARG A 684 -15.69 -27.05 -2.34
CA ARG A 684 -15.82 -26.62 -3.74
C ARG A 684 -15.34 -25.18 -3.93
N GLY A 685 -14.51 -24.95 -4.94
CA GLY A 685 -14.12 -23.60 -5.35
C GLY A 685 -15.25 -22.91 -6.10
N LEU A 686 -15.24 -21.57 -6.10
CA LEU A 686 -16.23 -20.79 -6.83
C LEU A 686 -15.65 -19.52 -7.46
N VAL A 687 -16.23 -19.12 -8.59
CA VAL A 687 -16.13 -17.80 -9.19
C VAL A 687 -17.40 -17.05 -8.84
N PHE A 688 -17.30 -15.91 -8.16
CA PHE A 688 -18.41 -14.99 -8.02
C PHE A 688 -18.44 -14.01 -9.19
N ALA A 689 -19.64 -13.74 -9.72
CA ALA A 689 -19.89 -12.66 -10.66
C ALA A 689 -21.19 -11.94 -10.27
N ASP A 690 -21.10 -10.63 -10.05
CA ASP A 690 -22.28 -9.76 -9.95
C ASP A 690 -23.04 -9.74 -11.30
N PRO A 691 -24.37 -9.57 -11.33
CA PRO A 691 -25.14 -9.46 -12.57
C PRO A 691 -24.65 -8.38 -13.56
N SER A 692 -23.93 -7.36 -13.10
CA SER A 692 -23.32 -6.33 -13.95
C SER A 692 -22.03 -6.79 -14.67
N VAL A 693 -21.51 -7.98 -14.40
CA VAL A 693 -20.32 -8.53 -15.09
C VAL A 693 -20.60 -8.89 -16.55
N VAL A 694 -19.66 -8.55 -17.44
CA VAL A 694 -19.66 -8.90 -18.87
C VAL A 694 -18.59 -9.95 -19.13
N LEU A 695 -18.99 -11.19 -19.46
CA LEU A 695 -18.10 -12.32 -19.75
C LEU A 695 -17.87 -12.47 -21.25
N ILE A 696 -16.79 -11.88 -21.77
CA ILE A 696 -16.41 -11.97 -23.19
C ILE A 696 -15.94 -13.39 -23.54
N SER A 697 -15.29 -14.09 -22.59
CA SER A 697 -14.79 -15.47 -22.68
C SER A 697 -14.99 -16.23 -21.36
N ASP A 698 -14.86 -17.57 -21.37
CA ASP A 698 -14.79 -18.37 -20.13
C ASP A 698 -13.48 -18.07 -19.35
N PRO A 699 -13.54 -17.60 -18.09
CA PRO A 699 -12.37 -17.32 -17.28
C PRO A 699 -11.73 -18.55 -16.63
N SER A 700 -12.36 -19.74 -16.67
CA SER A 700 -11.99 -20.91 -15.85
C SER A 700 -10.52 -21.34 -15.96
N ASN A 701 -9.93 -21.18 -17.15
CA ASN A 701 -8.56 -21.58 -17.48
C ASN A 701 -7.50 -20.47 -17.27
N PHE A 702 -7.91 -19.33 -16.70
CA PHE A 702 -7.09 -18.11 -16.64
C PHE A 702 -6.85 -17.59 -15.21
N PHE A 703 -7.42 -18.29 -14.22
CA PHE A 703 -7.05 -18.18 -12.80
C PHE A 703 -5.74 -18.92 -12.51
N TYR A 704 -4.93 -18.38 -11.62
CA TYR A 704 -3.63 -18.94 -11.19
C TYR A 704 -3.80 -20.11 -10.22
N ARG A 705 -4.88 -20.12 -9.42
CA ARG A 705 -5.18 -21.15 -8.41
C ARG A 705 -4.09 -21.32 -7.33
N ASP A 706 -3.26 -20.30 -7.13
CA ASP A 706 -2.13 -20.26 -6.20
C ASP A 706 -2.39 -19.43 -4.93
N SER A 707 -3.64 -19.08 -4.66
CA SER A 707 -4.05 -18.24 -3.53
C SER A 707 -5.40 -18.69 -2.95
N ASP A 708 -5.74 -18.16 -1.77
CA ASP A 708 -7.06 -18.37 -1.17
C ASP A 708 -8.12 -17.59 -1.98
N ILE A 709 -7.81 -16.36 -2.40
CA ILE A 709 -8.66 -15.53 -3.26
C ILE A 709 -7.87 -14.85 -4.40
N GLU A 710 -8.52 -14.73 -5.56
CA GLU A 710 -8.06 -14.08 -6.78
C GLU A 710 -9.09 -13.02 -7.18
N THR A 711 -8.78 -11.73 -7.02
CA THR A 711 -9.74 -10.61 -7.15
C THR A 711 -9.50 -9.76 -8.39
N ALA A 712 -10.57 -9.24 -9.01
CA ALA A 712 -10.44 -8.05 -9.85
C ALA A 712 -10.04 -6.83 -8.99
N SER A 713 -9.53 -5.77 -9.62
CA SER A 713 -9.21 -4.51 -8.93
C SER A 713 -10.16 -3.40 -9.33
N ASP A 714 -10.47 -2.51 -8.39
CA ASP A 714 -11.02 -1.19 -8.71
C ASP A 714 -9.98 -0.31 -9.43
N GLY A 715 -8.68 -0.61 -9.29
CA GLY A 715 -7.60 0.07 -10.00
C GLY A 715 -7.63 -0.16 -11.51
N TRP A 716 -7.00 0.74 -12.25
CA TRP A 716 -7.18 0.91 -13.70
C TRP A 716 -5.88 1.08 -14.49
N ASP A 717 -4.75 1.14 -13.80
CA ASP A 717 -3.38 1.16 -14.31
C ASP A 717 -2.46 0.39 -13.34
N ASP A 718 -1.18 0.20 -13.70
CA ASP A 718 -0.21 -0.53 -12.89
C ASP A 718 -0.12 0.04 -11.47
N MET A 719 -0.07 1.37 -11.31
CA MET A 719 0.10 2.02 -10.00
C MET A 719 -1.12 1.80 -9.10
N SER A 720 -2.33 2.02 -9.65
CA SER A 720 -3.58 1.92 -8.90
C SER A 720 -3.99 0.48 -8.62
N ALA A 721 -3.82 -0.45 -9.57
CA ALA A 721 -4.25 -1.84 -9.43
C ALA A 721 -3.28 -2.71 -8.63
N TYR A 722 -1.97 -2.42 -8.69
CA TYR A 722 -0.93 -3.27 -8.09
C TYR A 722 -0.27 -2.69 -6.85
N GLY A 723 -0.42 -1.39 -6.63
CA GLY A 723 0.08 -0.69 -5.44
C GLY A 723 1.50 -0.14 -5.60
N TYR A 724 1.80 0.89 -4.81
CA TYR A 724 3.07 1.61 -4.85
C TYR A 724 3.48 2.15 -3.47
N ASP A 725 4.75 2.52 -3.34
CA ASP A 725 5.28 3.20 -2.15
C ASP A 725 4.77 4.64 -2.11
N HIS A 726 4.02 4.98 -1.07
CA HIS A 726 3.37 6.27 -0.89
C HIS A 726 3.97 7.01 0.31
N VAL A 727 4.53 8.18 0.05
CA VAL A 727 5.17 9.02 1.05
C VAL A 727 4.20 10.06 1.63
N VAL A 728 4.18 10.16 2.95
CA VAL A 728 3.48 11.19 3.74
C VAL A 728 4.49 12.20 4.26
N ASP A 729 4.15 13.50 4.20
CA ASP A 729 4.97 14.60 4.70
C ASP A 729 4.50 15.08 6.08
N ASP A 730 5.39 15.04 7.08
CA ASP A 730 5.27 15.74 8.37
C ASP A 730 6.37 16.79 8.51
N PRO A 731 6.13 18.06 8.11
CA PRO A 731 7.11 19.14 8.19
C PRO A 731 7.63 19.41 9.61
N SER A 732 6.99 18.89 10.66
CA SER A 732 7.45 19.05 12.04
C SER A 732 8.52 18.03 12.48
N MET A 733 8.97 17.16 11.57
CA MET A 733 10.12 16.26 11.76
C MET A 733 11.38 16.72 11.01
N ASP A 734 11.36 17.92 10.41
CA ASP A 734 12.48 18.53 9.67
C ASP A 734 13.05 17.58 8.59
N TRP A 735 14.33 17.18 8.62
CA TRP A 735 14.88 16.23 7.65
C TRP A 735 14.12 14.89 7.60
N SER A 736 13.64 14.40 8.74
CA SER A 736 12.92 13.12 8.85
C SER A 736 11.41 13.23 8.61
N ARG A 737 10.98 14.21 7.81
CA ARG A 737 9.57 14.50 7.47
C ARG A 737 8.85 13.42 6.67
N PHE A 738 9.57 12.56 5.95
CA PHE A 738 8.97 11.62 5.01
C PHE A 738 8.72 10.23 5.61
N LEU A 739 7.45 9.90 5.87
CA LEU A 739 7.00 8.53 6.18
C LEU A 739 6.64 7.80 4.89
N HIS A 740 7.42 6.77 4.54
CA HIS A 740 7.08 5.82 3.47
C HIS A 740 5.92 4.89 3.85
N GLY A 741 5.31 4.21 2.89
CA GLY A 741 4.10 3.44 3.15
C GLY A 741 3.50 2.75 1.92
N GLY A 742 2.40 2.04 2.08
CA GLY A 742 1.68 1.40 0.97
C GLY A 742 0.42 2.18 0.57
N ARG A 743 0.19 2.35 -0.75
CA ARG A 743 -1.13 2.70 -1.29
C ARG A 743 -1.52 1.82 -2.49
N VAL A 744 -2.76 1.35 -2.53
CA VAL A 744 -3.35 0.56 -3.63
C VAL A 744 -4.88 0.72 -3.66
N ALA A 745 -5.51 0.54 -4.82
CA ALA A 745 -6.98 0.50 -4.93
C ALA A 745 -7.59 -0.71 -4.17
N SER A 746 -8.88 -0.62 -3.87
CA SER A 746 -9.68 -1.75 -3.41
C SER A 746 -9.65 -2.93 -4.40
N SER A 747 -9.67 -4.15 -3.86
CA SER A 747 -10.11 -5.34 -4.59
C SER A 747 -11.61 -5.25 -4.82
N ASP A 748 -12.07 -5.57 -6.03
CA ASP A 748 -13.47 -5.48 -6.38
C ASP A 748 -14.24 -6.73 -5.89
N ALA A 749 -15.21 -6.53 -5.00
CA ALA A 749 -16.16 -7.57 -4.61
C ALA A 749 -17.08 -8.05 -5.76
N GLY A 750 -17.16 -7.34 -6.90
CA GLY A 750 -18.02 -7.66 -8.04
C GLY A 750 -17.61 -8.93 -8.81
N PHE A 751 -16.30 -9.18 -8.95
CA PHE A 751 -15.76 -10.36 -9.63
C PHE A 751 -14.49 -10.90 -8.96
N PHE A 752 -14.54 -12.15 -8.49
CA PHE A 752 -13.40 -12.85 -7.91
C PHE A 752 -13.56 -14.36 -7.98
N ARG A 753 -12.45 -15.09 -7.81
CA ARG A 753 -12.41 -16.56 -7.69
C ARG A 753 -11.78 -16.93 -6.34
N ILE A 754 -12.39 -17.87 -5.62
CA ILE A 754 -12.04 -18.19 -4.23
C ILE A 754 -11.95 -19.72 -4.03
N THR A 755 -10.83 -20.14 -3.44
CA THR A 755 -10.45 -21.54 -3.19
C THR A 755 -11.12 -22.05 -1.91
N PRO A 756 -11.57 -23.33 -1.81
CA PRO A 756 -12.16 -23.87 -0.59
C PRO A 756 -11.09 -24.23 0.44
N THR A 757 -10.57 -23.21 1.11
CA THR A 757 -9.66 -23.32 2.26
C THR A 757 -10.33 -22.91 3.57
N HIS A 758 -9.69 -23.25 4.69
CA HIS A 758 -10.12 -22.77 6.01
C HIS A 758 -10.14 -21.24 6.08
N GLU A 759 -9.17 -20.55 5.48
CA GLU A 759 -9.07 -19.08 5.47
C GLU A 759 -10.18 -18.45 4.61
N SER A 760 -10.49 -19.02 3.45
CA SER A 760 -11.62 -18.58 2.61
C SER A 760 -12.98 -18.76 3.30
N ILE A 761 -13.15 -19.82 4.10
CA ILE A 761 -14.35 -19.99 4.94
C ILE A 761 -14.40 -18.93 6.03
N SER A 762 -13.30 -18.71 6.75
CA SER A 762 -13.20 -17.64 7.76
C SER A 762 -13.46 -16.26 7.16
N LEU A 763 -13.02 -15.99 5.93
CA LEU A 763 -13.33 -14.77 5.18
C LEU A 763 -14.82 -14.67 4.90
N ALA A 764 -15.44 -15.72 4.35
CA ALA A 764 -16.88 -15.68 4.07
C ALA A 764 -17.73 -15.53 5.35
N GLU A 765 -17.30 -16.12 6.47
CA GLU A 765 -17.95 -16.02 7.78
C GLU A 765 -17.76 -14.61 8.40
N ARG A 766 -16.57 -14.02 8.27
CA ARG A 766 -16.22 -12.63 8.60
C ARG A 766 -17.15 -11.65 7.90
N LEU A 767 -17.27 -11.76 6.57
CA LEU A 767 -18.07 -10.85 5.76
C LEU A 767 -19.56 -11.03 6.02
N MET A 768 -20.05 -12.28 6.05
CA MET A 768 -21.45 -12.62 6.35
C MET A 768 -21.92 -12.02 7.68
N THR A 769 -21.12 -12.13 8.75
CA THR A 769 -21.51 -11.62 10.08
C THR A 769 -21.53 -10.09 10.16
N ARG A 770 -20.56 -9.41 9.54
CA ARG A 770 -20.52 -7.95 9.49
C ARG A 770 -21.62 -7.35 8.62
N LEU A 771 -21.91 -7.96 7.47
CA LEU A 771 -23.01 -7.52 6.58
C LEU A 771 -24.39 -7.84 7.17
N THR A 772 -24.50 -8.89 7.99
CA THR A 772 -25.70 -9.16 8.80
C THR A 772 -25.93 -8.12 9.90
N ALA A 773 -24.87 -7.44 10.37
CA ALA A 773 -24.96 -6.32 11.30
C ALA A 773 -25.37 -5.01 10.60
N ALA A 774 -24.74 -4.68 9.47
CA ALA A 774 -25.08 -3.49 8.67
C ALA A 774 -26.53 -3.50 8.15
N GLY A 775 -27.08 -4.68 7.84
CA GLY A 775 -28.48 -4.85 7.46
C GLY A 775 -28.76 -4.41 6.03
N GLU A 776 -29.66 -3.42 5.87
CA GLU A 776 -30.00 -2.79 4.58
C GLU A 776 -29.55 -1.31 4.51
N ASP A 777 -28.77 -0.81 5.49
CA ASP A 777 -28.21 0.55 5.47
C ASP A 777 -26.97 0.59 4.54
N PRO A 778 -27.01 1.30 3.40
CA PRO A 778 -25.89 1.36 2.46
C PRO A 778 -24.81 2.36 2.86
N VAL A 779 -25.04 3.19 3.89
CA VAL A 779 -24.11 4.22 4.37
C VAL A 779 -23.20 3.66 5.47
N LYS A 780 -23.64 2.62 6.19
CA LYS A 780 -22.82 1.90 7.16
C LYS A 780 -22.19 0.66 6.55
N ASN A 781 -20.86 0.62 6.48
CA ASN A 781 -20.09 -0.59 6.20
C ASN A 781 -20.55 -1.29 4.90
N GLY A 782 -20.46 -0.58 3.77
CA GLY A 782 -20.79 -1.13 2.46
C GLY A 782 -19.95 -2.37 2.11
N GLU A 783 -20.43 -3.21 1.20
CA GLU A 783 -19.80 -4.51 0.93
C GLU A 783 -18.30 -4.38 0.57
N GLN A 784 -17.94 -3.37 -0.23
CA GLN A 784 -16.54 -3.14 -0.59
C GLN A 784 -15.66 -2.79 0.60
N ASP A 785 -16.12 -1.96 1.55
CA ASP A 785 -15.31 -1.60 2.72
C ASP A 785 -15.13 -2.78 3.67
N VAL A 786 -16.19 -3.57 3.89
CA VAL A 786 -16.15 -4.76 4.73
C VAL A 786 -15.27 -5.86 4.09
N PHE A 787 -15.36 -6.03 2.76
CA PHE A 787 -14.51 -6.93 1.97
C PHE A 787 -13.05 -6.52 2.07
N ASN A 788 -12.73 -5.27 1.75
CA ASN A 788 -11.36 -4.79 1.70
C ASN A 788 -10.72 -4.70 3.10
N ALA A 789 -11.47 -4.34 4.14
CA ALA A 789 -10.99 -4.39 5.53
C ALA A 789 -10.56 -5.81 5.94
N ALA A 790 -11.30 -6.85 5.52
CA ALA A 790 -10.96 -8.24 5.81
C ALA A 790 -9.82 -8.81 4.93
N LEU A 791 -9.50 -8.15 3.81
CA LEU A 791 -8.38 -8.52 2.92
C LEU A 791 -7.07 -7.78 3.24
N PHE A 792 -7.13 -6.54 3.70
CA PHE A 792 -5.94 -5.68 3.83
C PHE A 792 -5.43 -5.50 5.26
N TYR A 793 -6.29 -5.48 6.28
CA TYR A 793 -5.84 -5.14 7.63
C TYR A 793 -5.01 -6.27 8.28
N PRO A 794 -3.80 -5.97 8.80
CA PRO A 794 -2.96 -6.94 9.50
C PRO A 794 -3.54 -7.29 10.87
N SER A 795 -3.05 -8.35 11.50
CA SER A 795 -3.34 -8.62 12.91
C SER A 795 -2.68 -7.56 13.80
N TYR A 796 -3.34 -7.07 14.85
CA TYR A 796 -2.72 -6.15 15.81
C TYR A 796 -3.53 -6.09 17.11
N GLY A 797 -2.86 -6.01 18.26
CA GLY A 797 -3.53 -6.13 19.56
C GLY A 797 -4.40 -7.40 19.64
N ASP A 798 -5.68 -7.23 19.99
CA ASP A 798 -6.69 -8.30 19.98
C ASP A 798 -7.26 -8.60 18.57
N PHE A 799 -7.19 -7.66 17.63
CA PHE A 799 -7.63 -7.85 16.25
C PHE A 799 -6.74 -8.88 15.55
N THR A 800 -7.39 -9.80 14.83
CA THR A 800 -6.73 -10.86 14.06
C THR A 800 -7.21 -10.81 12.62
N SER A 801 -6.25 -10.75 11.70
CA SER A 801 -6.51 -10.83 10.27
C SER A 801 -6.90 -12.25 9.85
N VAL A 802 -7.67 -12.38 8.77
CA VAL A 802 -8.09 -13.69 8.26
C VAL A 802 -6.92 -14.49 7.65
N GLY A 803 -5.82 -13.81 7.29
CA GLY A 803 -4.62 -14.45 6.74
C GLY A 803 -4.80 -15.09 5.36
N VAL A 804 -5.82 -14.70 4.58
CA VAL A 804 -5.98 -15.18 3.20
C VAL A 804 -4.81 -14.74 2.33
N MET A 805 -4.22 -15.67 1.58
CA MET A 805 -3.30 -15.33 0.50
C MET A 805 -4.09 -14.73 -0.67
N ARG A 806 -3.60 -13.59 -1.19
CA ARG A 806 -4.30 -12.75 -2.17
C ARG A 806 -3.53 -12.68 -3.49
N ARG A 807 -4.27 -12.64 -4.59
CA ARG A 807 -3.77 -12.28 -5.92
C ARG A 807 -4.71 -11.28 -6.59
N THR A 808 -4.17 -10.18 -7.11
CA THR A 808 -4.86 -9.29 -8.03
C THR A 808 -4.78 -9.89 -9.43
N LEU A 809 -5.93 -10.00 -10.09
CA LEU A 809 -6.05 -10.38 -11.49
C LEU A 809 -5.61 -9.24 -12.40
N ASN A 810 -5.04 -9.56 -13.57
CA ASN A 810 -4.55 -8.56 -14.51
C ASN A 810 -5.69 -7.63 -14.97
N TYR A 811 -5.59 -6.34 -14.68
CA TYR A 811 -6.67 -5.36 -14.86
C TYR A 811 -7.00 -5.01 -16.33
N LEU A 812 -6.26 -5.53 -17.32
CA LEU A 812 -6.61 -5.45 -18.74
C LEU A 812 -7.31 -6.72 -19.26
N CYS A 813 -7.13 -7.85 -18.56
CA CYS A 813 -7.80 -9.12 -18.85
C CYS A 813 -9.10 -9.28 -18.05
N PHE A 814 -9.08 -8.86 -16.79
CA PHE A 814 -10.17 -8.81 -15.84
C PHE A 814 -10.42 -7.35 -15.50
N ALA A 815 -10.90 -6.61 -16.49
CA ALA A 815 -11.01 -5.17 -16.42
C ALA A 815 -12.23 -4.74 -15.61
N ASN A 816 -12.18 -3.55 -15.03
CA ASN A 816 -13.38 -2.81 -14.67
C ASN A 816 -13.78 -1.86 -15.80
N SER A 817 -15.04 -1.42 -15.79
CA SER A 817 -15.59 -0.55 -16.82
C SER A 817 -14.89 0.81 -16.91
N LYS A 818 -14.31 1.34 -15.82
CA LYS A 818 -13.45 2.54 -15.89
C LYS A 818 -12.25 2.28 -16.80
N THR A 819 -11.47 1.23 -16.55
CA THR A 819 -10.31 0.83 -17.40
C THR A 819 -10.68 0.76 -18.89
N VAL A 820 -11.84 0.18 -19.20
CA VAL A 820 -12.34 0.04 -20.57
C VAL A 820 -12.68 1.38 -21.21
N PHE A 821 -13.47 2.23 -20.55
CA PHE A 821 -13.96 3.49 -21.14
C PHE A 821 -12.95 4.65 -21.06
N LEU A 822 -11.98 4.57 -20.13
CA LEU A 822 -10.92 5.54 -19.91
C LEU A 822 -9.70 5.28 -20.80
N PHE A 823 -9.19 4.04 -20.86
CA PHE A 823 -7.94 3.72 -21.56
C PHE A 823 -8.12 2.76 -22.74
N MET A 824 -8.66 1.54 -22.52
CA MET A 824 -8.52 0.44 -23.49
C MET A 824 -9.14 0.74 -24.86
N ARG A 825 -10.29 1.43 -24.90
CA ARG A 825 -10.92 1.83 -26.17
C ARG A 825 -10.25 3.02 -26.87
N LYS A 826 -9.37 3.76 -26.17
CA LYS A 826 -8.67 4.95 -26.69
C LYS A 826 -7.26 4.59 -27.18
N ASP A 827 -6.50 3.82 -26.40
CA ASP A 827 -5.14 3.39 -26.78
C ASP A 827 -5.15 2.20 -27.75
N LYS A 828 -5.08 2.50 -29.05
CA LYS A 828 -4.99 1.51 -30.15
C LYS A 828 -3.73 0.64 -30.10
N THR A 829 -2.79 0.90 -29.19
CA THR A 829 -1.63 0.01 -28.94
C THR A 829 -1.94 -1.11 -27.95
N ILE A 830 -3.07 -1.04 -27.20
CA ILE A 830 -3.60 -2.15 -26.40
C ILE A 830 -4.38 -3.07 -27.34
N LYS A 831 -3.88 -4.29 -27.54
CA LYS A 831 -4.49 -5.32 -28.41
C LYS A 831 -5.21 -6.42 -27.64
N THR A 832 -5.14 -6.41 -26.31
CA THR A 832 -5.82 -7.37 -25.46
C THR A 832 -7.32 -7.13 -25.50
N ILE A 833 -8.08 -8.17 -25.83
CA ILE A 833 -9.52 -8.23 -25.60
C ILE A 833 -9.71 -8.68 -24.14
N PRO A 834 -10.40 -7.90 -23.27
CA PRO A 834 -10.72 -8.36 -21.93
C PRO A 834 -11.48 -9.68 -21.96
N MET A 835 -11.18 -10.58 -21.03
CA MET A 835 -11.97 -11.79 -20.79
C MET A 835 -13.25 -11.47 -20.03
N VAL A 836 -13.10 -10.59 -19.04
CA VAL A 836 -14.13 -10.18 -18.10
C VAL A 836 -14.08 -8.66 -18.01
N ILE A 837 -15.24 -8.02 -18.01
CA ILE A 837 -15.39 -6.59 -17.72
C ILE A 837 -16.43 -6.45 -16.60
N ASP A 838 -16.00 -6.04 -15.42
CA ASP A 838 -16.92 -5.69 -14.32
C ASP A 838 -17.49 -4.28 -14.55
N PHE A 839 -18.82 -4.12 -14.50
CA PHE A 839 -19.47 -2.80 -14.60
C PHE A 839 -19.59 -2.10 -13.25
N SER A 840 -18.74 -2.43 -12.29
CA SER A 840 -18.67 -1.85 -10.96
C SER A 840 -18.65 -0.31 -10.87
N TYR A 841 -18.11 0.39 -11.88
CA TYR A 841 -18.19 1.86 -12.01
C TYR A 841 -19.42 2.38 -12.77
N HIS A 842 -20.11 1.52 -13.52
CA HIS A 842 -21.30 1.83 -14.33
C HIS A 842 -22.44 0.81 -14.07
N PRO A 843 -22.77 0.47 -12.81
CA PRO A 843 -23.61 -0.69 -12.52
C PRO A 843 -25.05 -0.46 -12.97
N ARG A 844 -25.64 -1.49 -13.60
CA ARG A 844 -26.99 -1.50 -14.19
C ARG A 844 -27.16 -0.66 -15.46
N GLU A 845 -26.09 -0.16 -16.10
CA GLU A 845 -26.16 0.38 -17.47
C GLU A 845 -26.26 -0.74 -18.54
N VAL A 846 -27.41 -1.44 -18.57
CA VAL A 846 -27.64 -2.65 -19.40
C VAL A 846 -27.39 -2.41 -20.90
N GLU A 847 -27.71 -1.22 -21.43
CA GLU A 847 -27.43 -0.89 -22.84
C GLU A 847 -25.92 -0.79 -23.13
N ARG A 848 -25.16 -0.19 -22.20
CA ARG A 848 -23.70 -0.09 -22.27
C ARG A 848 -23.04 -1.46 -22.18
N MET A 849 -23.54 -2.33 -21.30
CA MET A 849 -23.12 -3.74 -21.23
C MET A 849 -23.40 -4.47 -22.55
N ARG A 850 -24.55 -4.23 -23.18
CA ARG A 850 -24.95 -4.84 -24.46
C ARG A 850 -24.06 -4.40 -25.62
N ASP A 851 -23.83 -3.09 -25.77
CA ASP A 851 -22.89 -2.54 -26.77
C ASP A 851 -21.46 -3.09 -26.56
N THR A 852 -21.07 -3.34 -25.30
CA THR A 852 -19.75 -3.92 -24.96
C THR A 852 -19.65 -5.40 -25.36
N TYR A 853 -20.69 -6.21 -25.10
CA TYR A 853 -20.79 -7.58 -25.61
C TYR A 853 -20.79 -7.65 -27.14
N GLU A 854 -21.45 -6.70 -27.82
CA GLU A 854 -21.43 -6.59 -29.28
C GLU A 854 -20.02 -6.23 -29.80
N TYR A 855 -19.38 -5.21 -29.23
CA TYR A 855 -18.09 -4.69 -29.70
C TYR A 855 -16.94 -5.70 -29.53
N TYR A 856 -16.71 -6.19 -28.31
CA TYR A 856 -15.65 -7.17 -28.07
C TYR A 856 -15.98 -8.54 -28.67
N GLY A 857 -17.27 -8.87 -28.84
CA GLY A 857 -17.70 -10.02 -29.62
C GLY A 857 -17.27 -9.95 -31.08
N ALA A 858 -17.51 -8.80 -31.74
CA ALA A 858 -17.12 -8.58 -33.14
C ALA A 858 -15.61 -8.45 -33.33
N LEU A 859 -14.88 -7.89 -32.36
CA LEU A 859 -13.41 -7.92 -32.33
C LEU A 859 -12.87 -9.36 -32.24
N ALA A 860 -13.40 -10.16 -31.32
CA ALA A 860 -12.96 -11.55 -31.13
C ALA A 860 -13.25 -12.44 -32.36
N SER A 861 -14.35 -12.20 -33.08
CA SER A 861 -14.66 -12.87 -34.35
C SER A 861 -14.01 -12.23 -35.58
N GLN A 862 -13.25 -11.13 -35.40
CA GLN A 862 -12.62 -10.35 -36.47
C GLN A 862 -13.60 -9.84 -37.55
N ASP A 863 -14.86 -9.57 -37.18
CA ASP A 863 -15.90 -9.14 -38.12
C ASP A 863 -15.79 -7.64 -38.44
N THR A 864 -14.92 -7.33 -39.40
CA THR A 864 -14.72 -5.98 -39.94
C THR A 864 -15.94 -5.38 -40.65
N SER A 865 -17.02 -6.14 -40.86
CA SER A 865 -18.29 -5.63 -41.40
C SER A 865 -19.21 -5.18 -40.26
N ALA A 866 -19.41 -6.03 -39.24
CA ALA A 866 -20.19 -5.70 -38.05
C ALA A 866 -19.54 -4.57 -37.23
N LEU A 867 -18.20 -4.54 -37.11
CA LEU A 867 -17.50 -3.48 -36.38
C LEU A 867 -17.87 -2.07 -36.88
N LYS A 868 -18.08 -1.88 -38.19
CA LYS A 868 -18.48 -0.58 -38.77
C LYS A 868 -19.83 -0.05 -38.27
N THR A 869 -20.71 -0.92 -37.78
CA THR A 869 -22.03 -0.54 -37.24
C THR A 869 -22.10 -0.62 -35.71
N ILE A 870 -21.16 -1.32 -35.08
CA ILE A 870 -21.09 -1.52 -33.62
C ILE A 870 -20.13 -0.53 -32.95
N GLU A 871 -18.96 -0.26 -33.55
CA GLU A 871 -17.96 0.67 -33.01
C GLU A 871 -18.54 2.07 -32.72
N PRO A 872 -19.36 2.69 -33.60
CA PRO A 872 -20.02 3.96 -33.28
C PRO A 872 -20.96 3.88 -32.07
N LYS A 873 -21.64 2.75 -31.84
CA LYS A 873 -22.48 2.57 -30.64
C LYS A 873 -21.62 2.50 -29.37
N PHE A 874 -20.57 1.69 -29.40
CA PHE A 874 -19.69 1.48 -28.25
C PHE A 874 -18.90 2.74 -27.89
N LEU A 875 -18.49 3.54 -28.88
CA LEU A 875 -17.81 4.81 -28.66
C LEU A 875 -18.74 5.93 -28.16
N LYS A 876 -20.07 5.83 -28.33
CA LYS A 876 -21.05 6.84 -27.85
C LYS A 876 -21.06 7.05 -26.32
N TRP A 877 -20.54 6.08 -25.57
CA TRP A 877 -20.61 6.08 -24.11
C TRP A 877 -19.58 7.01 -23.47
N SER A 878 -20.02 7.88 -22.56
CA SER A 878 -19.15 8.75 -21.75
C SER A 878 -18.54 7.99 -20.56
N ILE A 879 -17.47 8.55 -19.97
CA ILE A 879 -16.87 8.01 -18.73
C ILE A 879 -17.72 8.36 -17.49
N ALA A 880 -18.58 9.38 -17.58
CA ALA A 880 -19.34 9.95 -16.45
C ALA A 880 -20.80 9.46 -16.33
N GLY A 881 -21.13 8.30 -16.90
CA GLY A 881 -22.44 7.66 -16.68
C GLY A 881 -23.67 8.36 -17.32
N ARG A 882 -23.62 8.70 -18.63
CA ARG A 882 -24.80 9.08 -19.44
C ARG A 882 -24.56 8.92 -20.95
N ALA A 883 -25.55 8.41 -21.67
CA ALA A 883 -25.73 8.68 -23.10
C ALA A 883 -26.62 9.93 -23.28
N GLY A 884 -26.53 10.61 -24.43
CA GLY A 884 -27.45 11.70 -24.80
C GLY A 884 -26.84 13.07 -25.12
N ARG A 885 -25.50 13.18 -25.12
CA ARG A 885 -24.77 14.23 -25.86
C ARG A 885 -23.60 13.57 -26.56
N ASP A 886 -23.23 14.09 -27.73
CA ASP A 886 -21.99 13.69 -28.39
C ASP A 886 -20.77 14.20 -27.61
N GLU A 887 -20.28 13.36 -26.69
CA GLU A 887 -18.82 13.24 -26.47
C GLU A 887 -18.17 12.56 -27.68
N GLY A 888 -18.56 12.99 -28.89
CA GLY A 888 -18.22 12.33 -30.14
C GLY A 888 -16.74 12.47 -30.41
N ASP A 889 -16.02 11.35 -30.28
CA ASP A 889 -14.59 11.17 -30.54
C ASP A 889 -13.76 12.43 -30.22
N THR A 890 -13.23 12.53 -29.00
CA THR A 890 -12.48 13.72 -28.55
C THR A 890 -11.37 14.09 -29.54
N THR A 891 -10.81 13.14 -30.29
CA THR A 891 -9.86 13.37 -31.40
C THR A 891 -10.39 14.25 -32.54
N LYS A 892 -11.71 14.28 -32.80
CA LYS A 892 -12.37 15.19 -33.77
C LYS A 892 -12.58 16.58 -33.19
N LEU A 893 -13.07 16.65 -31.94
CA LEU A 893 -13.21 17.92 -31.23
C LEU A 893 -11.85 18.63 -31.14
N CYS A 894 -10.79 17.88 -30.82
CA CYS A 894 -9.39 18.31 -30.78
C CYS A 894 -8.77 18.72 -32.14
N GLN A 895 -9.52 18.66 -33.25
CA GLN A 895 -9.12 19.24 -34.55
C GLN A 895 -9.71 20.65 -34.77
N VAL A 896 -10.60 21.11 -33.90
CA VAL A 896 -11.18 22.45 -33.96
C VAL A 896 -10.15 23.46 -33.45
N LYS A 897 -9.78 24.43 -34.29
CA LYS A 897 -8.81 25.47 -33.92
C LYS A 897 -9.37 26.37 -32.81
N VAL A 898 -8.63 26.47 -31.70
CA VAL A 898 -8.91 27.41 -30.61
C VAL A 898 -8.93 28.86 -31.12
N THR A 899 -9.98 29.59 -30.77
CA THR A 899 -10.13 31.02 -31.07
C THR A 899 -10.57 31.73 -29.79
N PRO A 900 -9.85 32.76 -29.29
CA PRO A 900 -10.22 33.46 -28.06
C PRO A 900 -11.69 33.89 -28.06
N PRO A 901 -12.46 33.61 -26.99
CA PRO A 901 -13.88 33.90 -26.93
C PRO A 901 -14.07 35.41 -26.77
N THR A 902 -15.00 35.98 -27.54
CA THR A 902 -15.33 37.40 -27.42
C THR A 902 -16.02 37.68 -26.10
N LYS A 903 -15.92 38.91 -25.59
CA LYS A 903 -16.62 39.31 -24.36
C LYS A 903 -18.14 39.01 -24.43
N SER A 904 -18.76 39.17 -25.58
CA SER A 904 -20.18 38.84 -25.79
C SER A 904 -20.48 37.34 -25.69
N GLU A 905 -19.57 36.47 -26.13
CA GLU A 905 -19.68 35.02 -25.93
C GLU A 905 -19.44 34.64 -24.47
N ILE A 906 -18.50 35.29 -23.78
CA ILE A 906 -18.23 35.08 -22.34
C ILE A 906 -19.45 35.50 -21.50
N ASP A 907 -19.96 36.72 -21.70
CA ASP A 907 -21.08 37.28 -20.92
C ASP A 907 -22.39 36.49 -21.14
N ALA A 908 -22.57 35.88 -22.31
CA ALA A 908 -23.73 35.05 -22.65
C ALA A 908 -23.62 33.58 -22.23
N HIS A 909 -22.45 33.09 -21.81
CA HIS A 909 -22.21 31.68 -21.52
C HIS A 909 -21.91 31.46 -20.04
N GLU A 910 -22.77 30.71 -19.34
CA GLU A 910 -22.75 30.58 -17.88
C GLU A 910 -21.36 30.17 -17.34
N LEU A 911 -20.75 29.12 -17.90
CA LEU A 911 -19.43 28.65 -17.50
C LEU A 911 -18.35 29.72 -17.69
N ALA A 912 -18.17 30.24 -18.91
CA ALA A 912 -17.16 31.26 -19.19
C ALA A 912 -17.34 32.53 -18.34
N SER A 913 -18.57 33.03 -18.22
CA SER A 913 -18.91 34.13 -17.31
C SER A 913 -18.50 33.83 -15.87
N SER A 914 -18.57 32.58 -15.42
CA SER A 914 -18.17 32.15 -14.08
C SER A 914 -16.66 32.03 -13.91
N LEU A 915 -15.96 31.43 -14.89
CA LEU A 915 -14.52 31.20 -14.86
C LEU A 915 -13.73 32.53 -14.78
N VAL A 916 -14.15 33.56 -15.52
CA VAL A 916 -13.43 34.84 -15.59
C VAL A 916 -13.61 35.75 -14.37
N LYS A 917 -14.40 35.36 -13.37
CA LYS A 917 -14.66 36.15 -12.14
C LYS A 917 -13.52 36.08 -11.11
N GLY A 918 -12.27 35.90 -11.57
CA GLY A 918 -11.09 35.83 -10.71
C GLY A 918 -11.03 34.58 -9.83
N ARG A 919 -11.63 33.47 -10.28
CA ARG A 919 -11.46 32.15 -9.66
C ARG A 919 -10.06 31.62 -9.97
N GLU A 920 -9.47 30.98 -8.97
CA GLU A 920 -8.22 30.24 -9.12
C GLU A 920 -8.53 28.74 -9.12
N TRP A 921 -7.82 28.00 -9.96
CA TRP A 921 -7.94 26.57 -10.13
C TRP A 921 -6.58 25.90 -9.95
N SER A 922 -6.59 24.59 -9.72
CA SER A 922 -5.42 23.73 -9.80
C SER A 922 -5.43 22.86 -11.06
N TRP A 923 -4.28 22.29 -11.41
CA TRP A 923 -4.15 21.22 -12.43
C TRP A 923 -3.13 20.19 -11.95
N ALA A 924 -3.55 18.92 -11.81
CA ALA A 924 -2.80 17.91 -11.06
C ALA A 924 -2.35 18.41 -9.66
N GLY A 925 -3.19 19.22 -9.01
CA GLY A 925 -2.87 19.85 -7.72
C GLY A 925 -2.00 21.13 -7.76
N ASN A 926 -1.30 21.39 -8.87
CA ASN A 926 -0.43 22.57 -9.06
C ASN A 926 -1.26 23.85 -9.24
N LYS A 927 -0.78 24.98 -8.72
CA LYS A 927 -1.47 26.29 -8.68
C LYS A 927 -0.51 27.42 -9.07
N PRO A 928 -0.98 28.58 -9.59
CA PRO A 928 -2.36 28.91 -9.92
C PRO A 928 -2.72 28.58 -11.38
N MET A 929 -3.98 28.26 -11.64
CA MET A 929 -4.56 28.24 -12.99
C MET A 929 -5.75 29.22 -13.04
N LYS A 930 -5.73 30.21 -13.94
CA LYS A 930 -6.73 31.31 -13.99
C LYS A 930 -7.18 31.60 -15.41
N PHE A 931 -8.50 31.68 -15.61
CA PHE A 931 -9.13 32.01 -16.87
C PHE A 931 -9.39 33.51 -16.94
N LEU A 932 -8.86 34.21 -17.95
CA LEU A 932 -9.01 35.66 -18.10
C LEU A 932 -10.00 36.02 -19.22
N GLY A 933 -10.63 37.20 -19.09
CA GLY A 933 -11.74 37.70 -19.91
C GLY A 933 -11.45 38.03 -21.38
N GLY A 934 -10.37 37.49 -21.95
CA GLY A 934 -9.99 37.63 -23.36
C GLY A 934 -9.44 36.34 -23.96
N GLY A 935 -9.69 35.18 -23.35
CA GLY A 935 -9.12 33.90 -23.80
C GLY A 935 -7.67 33.66 -23.37
N GLU A 936 -7.08 34.51 -22.53
CA GLU A 936 -5.79 34.24 -21.90
C GLU A 936 -5.97 33.30 -20.69
N LEU A 937 -5.01 32.39 -20.51
CA LEU A 937 -4.93 31.47 -19.37
C LEU A 937 -3.60 31.72 -18.63
N GLU A 938 -3.65 31.91 -17.32
CA GLU A 938 -2.46 31.82 -16.46
C GLU A 938 -2.35 30.38 -15.95
N THR A 939 -1.15 29.81 -15.91
CA THR A 939 -0.87 28.47 -15.38
C THR A 939 0.43 28.49 -14.54
N PRO A 940 0.71 27.45 -13.74
CA PRO A 940 1.97 27.35 -12.97
C PRO A 940 3.22 27.39 -13.86
N TRP A 941 3.10 26.99 -15.13
CA TRP A 941 4.18 26.90 -16.10
C TRP A 941 4.18 28.07 -17.10
N GLY A 942 3.54 29.19 -16.75
CA GLY A 942 3.44 30.40 -17.57
C GLY A 942 2.10 30.57 -18.28
N LYS A 943 2.11 31.32 -19.38
CA LYS A 943 0.90 31.70 -20.12
C LYS A 943 0.42 30.61 -21.07
N GLY A 944 -0.90 30.51 -21.19
CA GLY A 944 -1.62 29.73 -22.18
C GLY A 944 -2.83 30.50 -22.75
N ALA A 945 -3.68 29.78 -23.47
CA ALA A 945 -4.96 30.30 -23.99
C ALA A 945 -6.12 29.38 -23.63
N TRP A 946 -7.35 29.87 -23.79
CA TRP A 946 -8.58 29.08 -23.67
C TRP A 946 -9.69 29.59 -24.60
N SER A 947 -10.66 28.74 -24.94
CA SER A 947 -11.88 29.14 -25.65
C SER A 947 -13.09 28.29 -25.30
N LEU A 948 -14.29 28.75 -25.65
CA LEU A 948 -15.49 27.91 -25.62
C LEU A 948 -15.37 26.74 -26.60
N VAL A 949 -16.00 25.61 -26.27
CA VAL A 949 -16.18 24.47 -27.18
C VAL A 949 -17.44 24.71 -28.02
N LYS A 950 -17.33 24.47 -29.33
CA LYS A 950 -18.46 24.50 -30.29
C LYS A 950 -18.68 23.06 -30.77
N SER A 951 -19.90 22.55 -30.61
CA SER A 951 -20.31 21.22 -31.03
C SER A 951 -20.47 21.13 -32.56
N GLY A 952 -20.78 19.94 -33.08
CA GLY A 952 -21.04 19.72 -34.52
C GLY A 952 -22.15 20.59 -35.09
N ASP A 953 -23.15 20.95 -34.28
CA ASP A 953 -24.29 21.82 -34.66
C ASP A 953 -24.00 23.32 -34.42
N ALA A 954 -22.74 23.69 -34.19
CA ALA A 954 -22.27 25.03 -33.81
C ALA A 954 -22.84 25.59 -32.50
N THR A 955 -23.57 24.79 -31.72
CA THR A 955 -24.00 25.12 -30.36
C THR A 955 -22.80 25.08 -29.40
N LEU A 956 -22.82 25.94 -28.37
CA LEU A 956 -21.77 25.99 -27.35
C LEU A 956 -22.01 24.90 -26.30
N ASP A 957 -20.95 24.22 -25.85
CA ASP A 957 -21.07 23.22 -24.79
C ASP A 957 -21.17 23.88 -23.40
N ASP A 958 -22.29 23.68 -22.72
CA ASP A 958 -22.57 24.34 -21.43
C ASP A 958 -21.60 24.01 -20.28
N ARG A 959 -20.71 23.02 -20.45
CA ARG A 959 -19.76 22.52 -19.45
C ARG A 959 -18.30 22.45 -19.93
N ALA A 960 -17.99 22.76 -21.18
CA ALA A 960 -16.65 22.53 -21.72
C ALA A 960 -15.95 23.76 -22.33
N VAL A 961 -14.66 23.87 -22.06
CA VAL A 961 -13.74 24.85 -22.69
C VAL A 961 -12.50 24.14 -23.22
N TRP A 962 -11.94 24.66 -24.32
CA TRP A 962 -10.59 24.36 -24.77
C TRP A 962 -9.57 25.13 -23.93
N ALA A 963 -8.39 24.55 -23.74
CA ALA A 963 -7.23 25.22 -23.16
C ALA A 963 -5.92 24.76 -23.81
N ASP A 964 -5.03 25.70 -24.08
CA ASP A 964 -3.71 25.49 -24.68
C ASP A 964 -2.62 25.95 -23.71
N PHE A 965 -1.79 25.04 -23.20
CA PHE A 965 -0.68 25.34 -22.28
C PHE A 965 0.37 24.22 -22.30
N VAL A 966 1.61 24.52 -21.90
CA VAL A 966 2.74 23.55 -21.85
C VAL A 966 2.91 22.78 -23.19
N GLY A 967 2.75 23.49 -24.31
CA GLY A 967 2.87 22.91 -25.66
C GLY A 967 1.77 21.90 -26.04
N ALA A 968 0.68 21.82 -25.29
CA ALA A 968 -0.41 20.86 -25.48
C ALA A 968 -1.78 21.53 -25.55
N HIS A 969 -2.69 20.89 -26.29
CA HIS A 969 -4.10 21.25 -26.45
C HIS A 969 -4.97 20.33 -25.57
N HIS A 970 -5.92 20.88 -24.83
CA HIS A 970 -6.71 20.20 -23.80
C HIS A 970 -8.20 20.53 -23.87
N LEU A 971 -9.06 19.51 -23.79
CA LEU A 971 -10.50 19.66 -23.53
C LEU A 971 -10.74 19.66 -22.02
N LEU A 972 -11.25 20.76 -21.46
CA LEU A 972 -11.58 20.86 -20.03
C LEU A 972 -13.10 20.72 -19.84
N LYS A 973 -13.56 19.64 -19.21
CA LYS A 973 -14.98 19.37 -18.92
C LYS A 973 -15.30 19.60 -17.45
N PHE A 974 -16.19 20.54 -17.13
CA PHE A 974 -16.54 20.95 -15.77
C PHE A 974 -17.75 20.19 -15.22
N GLU A 975 -17.74 19.92 -13.90
CA GLU A 975 -18.84 19.19 -13.25
C GLU A 975 -20.19 19.94 -13.30
N THR A 976 -20.16 21.28 -13.25
CA THR A 976 -21.34 22.15 -13.27
C THR A 976 -21.25 23.21 -14.38
N PRO A 977 -22.36 23.62 -15.01
CA PRO A 977 -22.38 24.75 -15.95
C PRO A 977 -21.93 26.07 -15.31
N GLN A 978 -22.09 26.21 -14.00
CA GLN A 978 -21.61 27.35 -13.21
C GLN A 978 -20.11 27.24 -12.88
N GLY A 979 -19.47 26.08 -13.14
CA GLY A 979 -18.11 25.74 -12.71
C GLY A 979 -17.81 26.09 -11.26
N GLY A 980 -18.82 26.03 -10.37
CA GLY A 980 -18.85 26.88 -9.18
C GLY A 980 -19.78 26.38 -8.06
N ALA A 981 -19.14 25.72 -7.10
CA ALA A 981 -19.65 25.16 -5.86
C ALA A 981 -18.42 24.71 -5.06
N LYS A 982 -18.50 24.63 -3.72
CA LYS A 982 -17.36 24.17 -2.90
C LYS A 982 -16.87 22.80 -3.41
N ASN A 983 -15.57 22.68 -3.68
CA ASN A 983 -14.90 21.51 -4.29
C ASN A 983 -15.26 21.23 -5.76
N SER A 984 -15.62 22.25 -6.56
CA SER A 984 -15.83 22.08 -8.01
C SER A 984 -14.57 21.61 -8.75
N MET A 985 -14.78 20.87 -9.83
CA MET A 985 -13.70 20.27 -10.62
C MET A 985 -13.95 20.41 -12.13
N PHE A 986 -12.86 20.23 -12.88
CA PHE A 986 -12.88 19.83 -14.28
C PHE A 986 -11.95 18.64 -14.54
N ILE A 987 -12.23 17.94 -15.63
CA ILE A 987 -11.37 16.91 -16.20
C ILE A 987 -10.71 17.48 -17.46
N SER A 988 -9.38 17.54 -17.46
CA SER A 988 -8.54 17.97 -18.57
C SER A 988 -8.16 16.77 -19.42
N GLU A 989 -8.71 16.61 -20.62
CA GLU A 989 -8.30 15.58 -21.59
C GLU A 989 -7.32 16.17 -22.61
N ARG A 990 -6.04 15.79 -22.53
CA ARG A 990 -5.01 16.20 -23.49
C ARG A 990 -5.24 15.56 -24.85
N CYS A 991 -5.38 16.37 -25.88
CA CYS A 991 -5.73 15.96 -27.24
C CYS A 991 -4.70 15.05 -27.93
N GLY A 992 -3.42 15.17 -27.62
CA GLY A 992 -2.36 14.41 -28.28
C GLY A 992 -2.28 12.93 -27.86
N ASP A 993 -2.78 12.56 -26.68
CA ASP A 993 -2.64 11.22 -26.11
C ASP A 993 -3.80 10.81 -25.17
N GLY A 994 -4.90 11.56 -25.14
CA GLY A 994 -6.07 11.32 -24.30
C GLY A 994 -5.75 11.32 -22.79
N THR A 995 -4.78 12.11 -22.33
CA THR A 995 -4.37 12.12 -20.91
C THR A 995 -5.34 12.91 -20.07
N LEU A 996 -6.02 12.22 -19.14
CA LEU A 996 -6.94 12.83 -18.18
C LEU A 996 -6.17 13.30 -16.96
N ILE A 997 -6.30 14.58 -16.64
CA ILE A 997 -5.78 15.19 -15.42
C ILE A 997 -6.90 16.01 -14.77
N VAL A 998 -7.08 15.83 -13.46
CA VAL A 998 -8.08 16.58 -12.70
C VAL A 998 -7.55 17.99 -12.42
N GLY A 999 -8.43 18.98 -12.49
CA GLY A 999 -8.22 20.31 -11.95
C GLY A 999 -9.38 20.72 -11.04
N ARG A 1000 -9.11 21.47 -9.96
CA ARG A 1000 -10.10 21.77 -8.91
C ARG A 1000 -10.14 23.25 -8.57
N GLU A 1001 -11.31 23.78 -8.19
CA GLU A 1001 -11.45 25.17 -7.74
C GLU A 1001 -10.67 25.36 -6.44
N VAL A 1002 -9.71 26.29 -6.44
CA VAL A 1002 -8.90 26.61 -5.27
C VAL A 1002 -9.74 27.48 -4.35
N LEU A 1003 -10.24 26.88 -3.28
CA LEU A 1003 -10.86 27.62 -2.19
C LEU A 1003 -9.83 28.62 -1.65
N LYS A 1004 -10.18 29.90 -1.67
CA LYS A 1004 -9.47 30.89 -0.85
C LYS A 1004 -9.73 30.53 0.60
N ASN A 1005 -8.71 30.08 1.31
CA ASN A 1005 -8.77 29.96 2.75
C ASN A 1005 -9.10 31.34 3.33
N SER A 1006 -10.25 31.44 4.01
CA SER A 1006 -10.41 32.45 5.05
C SER A 1006 -9.42 32.09 6.16
N MET A 1007 -8.38 32.90 6.31
CA MET A 1007 -7.57 32.95 7.53
C MET A 1007 -8.44 33.40 8.71
#